data_AF-A0A6P5YD45-F1
#
_entry.id   AF-A0A6P5YD45-F1
#
_cell.length_a   1.000
_cell.length_b   1.000
_cell.length_c   1.000
_cell.angle_alpha   90.00
_cell.angle_beta   90.00
_cell.angle_gamma   90.00
#
_symmetry.space_group_name_H-M   'P 1'
#
loop_
_entity.id
_entity.type
_entity.pdbx_description
1 polymer ?
#
loop_
_entity_poly.entity_id
_entity_poly.type
_entity_poly.pdbx_seq_one_letter_code
_entity_poly.pdbx_strand_id
1 'polypeptide(L)'
;MFSYPLSIHLPVSFCKLKSGLDPERNENQFLLVWLWSKVQDPPEEEFSSADLTWKKFGTAEHHDDVALIPYARVDEFIIGECSNVECPTRFHIERGRKRSKGSLKEYKSDEYLEYRLYWCSFGPENYGEGGGVLPSRKYRLNTRNRAARPQSMRGCTCHFVVKRLYARPSLALIIYNERRHINKSGFVCHGPLDKDAIGPGAKKIPYISNEIQQQTMSMIYLGIPEENVLEKHIEYIQRYCGSDATVSTLASQYVRKLGMIIKRSTHELDLDDQASIRMWVERNKKSIFFYQDTSETDPFILGIQTEWQLQQMVRFGHRSLLAADSTFGIKRLKYPLCTLLVFDSRHHALPVAWIITRSIAKADVAKWTKALVDRTRSIEPGWKTNGFVIDDAAMEIDPIRDTFCCPILFALWRVRRSWLRNLVKKCSNIEVQREIFKRLGEVAYGIWGGVNISVALEELIQDFVDQTAFMDYFKSSWVPKIEMWLSTMRTLPLASQEASGAIEAYHVKLKTKLFDDSHLGALQRVDWLVHKLTTELHSAYWLDRYADESDSFQNVKEEYIASTSWHRALQIPDSAVTLDDKGHLFAKVASLKDSSITHLVWNPGSDFAFCDCAWSMQGNICKHVIKVNMICETDEGYKPSMSFQSFREILMDLWKKPMDDSIALDESVAWTRQMLDQTKQLVELNSSNDIGIVVNNMPLKWVSKKGRTFVGIPASLPALPSSSKSITKNLQKNRKRKRLSRLR
;
A
#
# COMPACT_ATOMS: atom_id res chain seq x y z
N MET A 1 -72.99 -85.68 -22.03
CA MET A 1 -71.63 -86.25 -22.22
C MET A 1 -70.60 -85.14 -22.08
N PHE A 2 -69.32 -85.50 -21.95
CA PHE A 2 -68.12 -84.66 -21.81
C PHE A 2 -68.17 -83.34 -22.65
N SER A 3 -67.66 -82.19 -22.18
CA SER A 3 -66.63 -81.96 -21.14
C SER A 3 -66.95 -80.78 -20.17
N TYR A 4 -66.25 -80.71 -19.04
CA TYR A 4 -66.36 -79.78 -17.89
C TYR A 4 -64.94 -79.32 -17.45
N PRO A 5 -64.73 -78.42 -16.46
CA PRO A 5 -65.34 -77.11 -16.10
C PRO A 5 -64.24 -75.99 -16.07
N LEU A 6 -64.32 -74.76 -15.55
CA LEU A 6 -65.32 -73.87 -14.88
C LEU A 6 -65.64 -72.66 -15.83
N SER A 7 -66.24 -71.48 -15.53
CA SER A 7 -66.43 -70.58 -14.35
C SER A 7 -65.14 -69.88 -13.86
N ILE A 8 -65.12 -68.70 -13.20
CA ILE A 8 -66.15 -67.93 -12.44
C ILE A 8 -66.41 -66.52 -13.03
N HIS A 9 -67.64 -66.03 -12.91
CA HIS A 9 -68.07 -64.65 -13.25
C HIS A 9 -67.92 -63.66 -12.06
N LEU A 10 -67.70 -62.37 -12.37
CA LEU A 10 -68.32 -61.24 -11.66
C LEU A 10 -68.63 -60.09 -12.65
N PRO A 11 -69.70 -59.26 -12.48
CA PRO A 11 -70.21 -58.43 -13.58
C PRO A 11 -70.45 -56.92 -13.29
N VAL A 12 -70.87 -56.20 -14.34
CA VAL A 12 -71.53 -54.87 -14.38
C VAL A 12 -70.67 -53.63 -14.05
N SER A 13 -70.70 -52.66 -14.98
CA SER A 13 -70.08 -51.34 -14.92
C SER A 13 -70.95 -50.29 -14.22
N PHE A 14 -70.37 -49.27 -13.55
CA PHE A 14 -70.99 -47.94 -13.42
C PHE A 14 -69.97 -46.82 -13.12
N CYS A 15 -70.43 -45.56 -13.28
CA CYS A 15 -69.82 -44.28 -12.85
C CYS A 15 -68.53 -43.73 -13.51
N LYS A 16 -68.79 -42.86 -14.51
CA LYS A 16 -68.15 -41.56 -14.82
C LYS A 16 -67.40 -40.82 -13.69
N LEU A 17 -66.37 -40.06 -14.10
CA LEU A 17 -65.80 -38.82 -13.50
C LEU A 17 -65.08 -39.01 -12.14
N LYS A 18 -64.00 -38.29 -11.78
CA LYS A 18 -63.44 -37.00 -12.26
C LYS A 18 -61.95 -36.85 -11.83
N SER A 19 -61.22 -35.91 -12.44
CA SER A 19 -60.06 -35.15 -11.89
C SER A 19 -59.04 -35.83 -10.95
N GLY A 20 -57.78 -35.99 -11.39
CA GLY A 20 -56.68 -36.40 -10.50
C GLY A 20 -55.38 -36.81 -11.20
N LEU A 21 -54.86 -36.02 -12.14
CA LEU A 21 -53.53 -36.25 -12.73
C LEU A 21 -52.51 -35.26 -12.16
N ASP A 22 -51.69 -35.79 -11.27
CA ASP A 22 -50.57 -35.13 -10.62
C ASP A 22 -49.34 -35.09 -11.56
N PRO A 23 -48.77 -33.91 -11.89
CA PRO A 23 -47.65 -33.79 -12.82
C PRO A 23 -46.38 -34.55 -12.40
N GLU A 24 -46.11 -34.68 -11.09
CA GLU A 24 -44.82 -35.17 -10.58
C GLU A 24 -44.55 -36.66 -10.90
N ARG A 25 -45.57 -37.44 -11.27
CA ARG A 25 -45.40 -38.87 -11.56
C ARG A 25 -44.71 -39.18 -12.89
N ASN A 26 -44.59 -38.24 -13.83
CA ASN A 26 -43.99 -38.52 -15.14
C ASN A 26 -42.44 -38.56 -15.15
N GLU A 27 -41.75 -37.81 -14.31
CA GLU A 27 -40.29 -37.63 -14.42
C GLU A 27 -39.50 -38.94 -14.23
N ASN A 28 -39.90 -39.77 -13.26
CA ASN A 28 -39.23 -41.06 -13.01
C ASN A 28 -39.41 -42.05 -14.17
N GLN A 29 -40.50 -41.96 -14.96
CA GLN A 29 -40.65 -42.76 -16.19
C GLN A 29 -39.76 -42.25 -17.33
N PHE A 30 -39.63 -40.93 -17.51
CA PHE A 30 -38.73 -40.38 -18.52
C PHE A 30 -37.25 -40.68 -18.24
N LEU A 31 -36.82 -40.68 -16.97
CA LEU A 31 -35.45 -41.06 -16.59
C LEU A 31 -35.15 -42.54 -16.91
N LEU A 32 -36.11 -43.43 -16.66
CA LEU A 32 -36.02 -44.85 -17.02
C LEU A 32 -35.91 -45.05 -18.54
N VAL A 33 -36.73 -44.37 -19.34
CA VAL A 33 -36.67 -44.43 -20.81
C VAL A 33 -35.40 -43.79 -21.36
N TRP A 34 -34.90 -42.70 -20.77
CA TRP A 34 -33.71 -42.02 -21.30
C TRP A 34 -32.39 -42.74 -21.01
N LEU A 35 -32.27 -43.50 -19.91
CA LEU A 35 -31.11 -44.36 -19.66
C LEU A 35 -31.08 -45.64 -20.52
N TRP A 36 -32.07 -45.82 -21.40
CA TRP A 36 -32.07 -46.75 -22.53
C TRP A 36 -31.72 -46.08 -23.87
N SER A 37 -31.46 -44.76 -23.89
CA SER A 37 -31.12 -44.04 -25.12
C SER A 37 -29.70 -44.32 -25.61
N LYS A 38 -29.39 -43.78 -26.81
CA LYS A 38 -28.14 -44.00 -27.54
C LYS A 38 -26.93 -43.56 -26.71
N VAL A 39 -26.11 -44.53 -26.29
CA VAL A 39 -24.77 -44.30 -25.76
C VAL A 39 -23.94 -43.60 -26.84
N GLN A 40 -23.19 -42.59 -26.44
CA GLN A 40 -22.36 -41.78 -27.33
C GLN A 40 -20.91 -42.21 -27.16
N ASP A 41 -20.27 -42.59 -28.25
CA ASP A 41 -18.87 -43.00 -28.31
C ASP A 41 -18.29 -42.36 -29.58
N PRO A 42 -17.75 -41.12 -29.46
CA PRO A 42 -17.16 -40.42 -30.60
C PRO A 42 -15.93 -41.18 -31.12
N PRO A 43 -15.71 -41.24 -32.45
CA PRO A 43 -14.60 -42.00 -33.04
C PRO A 43 -13.21 -41.35 -32.85
N GLU A 44 -13.15 -40.10 -32.38
CA GLU A 44 -11.92 -39.35 -32.12
C GLU A 44 -11.15 -39.93 -30.92
N GLU A 45 -9.81 -39.93 -30.97
CA GLU A 45 -8.99 -40.51 -29.88
C GLU A 45 -9.24 -39.78 -28.54
N GLU A 46 -9.14 -38.45 -28.56
CA GLU A 46 -9.58 -37.53 -27.49
C GLU A 46 -10.86 -36.79 -27.96
N PHE A 47 -11.83 -36.57 -27.07
CA PHE A 47 -13.08 -35.86 -27.38
C PHE A 47 -13.55 -35.02 -26.19
N SER A 48 -14.45 -34.07 -26.43
CA SER A 48 -14.86 -33.03 -25.47
C SER A 48 -16.38 -32.95 -25.29
N SER A 49 -16.84 -31.97 -24.52
CA SER A 49 -18.25 -31.63 -24.37
C SER A 49 -18.85 -30.93 -25.60
N ALA A 50 -18.06 -30.49 -26.56
CA ALA A 50 -18.55 -30.03 -27.87
C ALA A 50 -18.99 -31.20 -28.77
N ASP A 51 -18.34 -32.37 -28.61
CA ASP A 51 -18.50 -33.54 -29.47
C ASP A 51 -19.64 -34.49 -29.00
N LEU A 52 -20.29 -34.12 -27.89
CA LEU A 52 -21.42 -34.86 -27.30
C LEU A 52 -22.74 -34.10 -27.48
N THR A 53 -23.79 -34.82 -27.83
CA THR A 53 -25.18 -34.32 -27.79
C THR A 53 -25.70 -34.39 -26.36
N TRP A 54 -25.93 -33.24 -25.75
CA TRP A 54 -26.42 -33.12 -24.38
C TRP A 54 -27.95 -33.09 -24.32
N LYS A 55 -28.51 -33.58 -23.22
CA LYS A 55 -29.93 -33.41 -22.89
C LYS A 55 -30.09 -32.72 -21.56
N LYS A 56 -31.07 -31.82 -21.47
CA LYS A 56 -31.46 -31.16 -20.22
C LYS A 56 -32.32 -32.09 -19.40
N PHE A 57 -32.02 -32.23 -18.11
CA PHE A 57 -32.75 -33.06 -17.17
C PHE A 57 -33.03 -32.30 -15.87
N GLY A 58 -34.30 -32.10 -15.55
CA GLY A 58 -34.76 -31.34 -14.39
C GLY A 58 -35.94 -30.43 -14.73
N THR A 59 -36.26 -29.51 -13.82
CA THR A 59 -37.38 -28.56 -13.94
C THR A 59 -37.02 -27.37 -14.83
N ALA A 60 -38.02 -26.53 -15.15
CA ALA A 60 -37.81 -25.32 -15.96
C ALA A 60 -36.78 -24.35 -15.33
N GLU A 61 -36.70 -24.30 -14.00
CA GLU A 61 -35.80 -23.42 -13.25
C GLU A 61 -34.44 -24.06 -12.95
N HIS A 62 -34.38 -25.39 -12.80
CA HIS A 62 -33.17 -26.15 -12.47
C HIS A 62 -33.04 -27.41 -13.34
N HIS A 63 -32.17 -27.34 -14.34
CA HIS A 63 -31.86 -28.46 -15.24
C HIS A 63 -30.35 -28.72 -15.33
N ASP A 64 -29.96 -29.99 -15.18
CA ASP A 64 -28.62 -30.49 -15.45
C ASP A 64 -28.46 -30.84 -16.94
N ASP A 65 -27.33 -30.50 -17.57
CA ASP A 65 -26.97 -31.02 -18.89
C ASP A 65 -26.33 -32.41 -18.72
N VAL A 66 -26.89 -33.45 -19.33
CA VAL A 66 -26.44 -34.84 -19.21
C VAL A 66 -26.08 -35.52 -20.54
N ALA A 67 -25.05 -36.37 -20.51
CA ALA A 67 -24.61 -37.23 -21.62
C ALA A 67 -24.18 -38.61 -21.11
N LEU A 68 -24.32 -39.65 -21.94
CA LEU A 68 -24.08 -41.06 -21.56
C LEU A 68 -23.05 -41.70 -22.50
N ILE A 69 -21.88 -42.05 -21.96
CA ILE A 69 -20.72 -42.58 -22.71
C ILE A 69 -20.25 -43.94 -22.14
N PRO A 70 -19.40 -44.72 -22.84
CA PRO A 70 -18.73 -45.86 -22.24
C PRO A 70 -17.84 -45.43 -21.07
N TYR A 71 -17.88 -46.15 -19.95
CA TYR A 71 -17.02 -45.86 -18.79
C TYR A 71 -15.53 -45.99 -19.12
N ALA A 72 -15.19 -46.82 -20.12
CA ALA A 72 -13.81 -46.97 -20.60
C ALA A 72 -13.26 -45.71 -21.29
N ARG A 73 -14.13 -44.86 -21.85
CA ARG A 73 -13.80 -43.66 -22.65
C ARG A 73 -13.79 -42.36 -21.81
N VAL A 74 -13.85 -42.49 -20.48
CA VAL A 74 -14.01 -41.36 -19.55
C VAL A 74 -12.72 -40.56 -19.41
N ASP A 75 -11.55 -41.22 -19.42
CA ASP A 75 -10.30 -40.50 -19.27
C ASP A 75 -9.97 -39.73 -20.56
N GLU A 76 -10.32 -40.23 -21.74
CA GLU A 76 -10.21 -39.52 -23.02
C GLU A 76 -11.15 -38.31 -23.11
N PHE A 77 -12.38 -38.42 -22.59
CA PHE A 77 -13.27 -37.25 -22.43
C PHE A 77 -12.63 -36.17 -21.53
N ILE A 78 -12.03 -36.59 -20.40
CA ILE A 78 -11.36 -35.67 -19.48
C ILE A 78 -10.13 -35.03 -20.13
N ILE A 79 -9.38 -35.76 -20.97
CA ILE A 79 -8.20 -35.22 -21.67
C ILE A 79 -8.65 -34.21 -22.73
N GLY A 80 -9.64 -34.51 -23.57
CA GLY A 80 -10.16 -33.56 -24.57
C GLY A 80 -10.69 -32.27 -23.93
N GLU A 81 -11.39 -32.36 -22.80
CA GLU A 81 -11.79 -31.20 -21.98
C GLU A 81 -10.61 -30.42 -21.40
N CYS A 82 -9.47 -31.06 -21.07
CA CYS A 82 -8.24 -30.36 -20.68
C CYS A 82 -7.55 -29.67 -21.87
N SER A 83 -7.69 -30.25 -23.07
CA SER A 83 -7.05 -29.82 -24.33
C SER A 83 -7.74 -28.64 -25.04
N ASN A 84 -8.84 -28.10 -24.49
CA ASN A 84 -9.57 -26.96 -25.05
C ASN A 84 -8.67 -25.75 -25.32
N VAL A 85 -8.63 -25.27 -26.57
CA VAL A 85 -7.73 -24.21 -27.05
C VAL A 85 -8.09 -22.82 -26.51
N GLU A 86 -9.39 -22.55 -26.29
CA GLU A 86 -9.87 -21.25 -25.77
C GLU A 86 -9.64 -21.12 -24.27
N CYS A 87 -9.68 -22.24 -23.53
CA CYS A 87 -9.63 -22.28 -22.08
C CYS A 87 -8.76 -23.45 -21.54
N PRO A 88 -7.48 -23.57 -21.95
CA PRO A 88 -6.65 -24.73 -21.64
C PRO A 88 -6.43 -24.89 -20.14
N THR A 89 -6.65 -26.10 -19.62
CA THR A 89 -6.70 -26.35 -18.17
C THR A 89 -6.27 -27.77 -17.79
N ARG A 90 -6.51 -28.15 -16.54
CA ARG A 90 -6.67 -29.54 -16.11
C ARG A 90 -7.90 -29.66 -15.23
N PHE A 91 -8.54 -30.82 -15.24
CA PHE A 91 -9.59 -31.16 -14.27
C PHE A 91 -9.04 -32.01 -13.13
N HIS A 92 -9.57 -31.82 -11.93
CA HIS A 92 -9.15 -32.50 -10.70
C HIS A 92 -10.36 -33.04 -9.95
N ILE A 93 -10.23 -34.24 -9.36
CA ILE A 93 -11.32 -34.82 -8.55
C ILE A 93 -11.40 -34.07 -7.21
N GLU A 94 -12.36 -33.17 -7.10
CA GLU A 94 -12.65 -32.40 -5.88
C GLU A 94 -13.44 -33.24 -4.86
N ARG A 95 -14.29 -34.16 -5.36
CA ARG A 95 -15.08 -35.06 -4.48
C ARG A 95 -15.30 -36.44 -5.11
N GLY A 96 -14.72 -37.47 -4.48
CA GLY A 96 -14.96 -38.87 -4.82
C GLY A 96 -15.93 -39.55 -3.86
N ARG A 97 -16.78 -40.46 -4.36
CA ARG A 97 -17.56 -41.43 -3.57
C ARG A 97 -17.60 -42.77 -4.31
N LYS A 98 -17.58 -43.89 -3.59
CA LYS A 98 -17.64 -45.23 -4.18
C LYS A 98 -18.51 -46.15 -3.32
N ARG A 99 -19.31 -47.00 -3.97
CA ARG A 99 -20.12 -48.05 -3.34
C ARG A 99 -19.54 -49.43 -3.68
N SER A 100 -19.76 -50.42 -2.82
CA SER A 100 -19.51 -51.82 -3.15
C SER A 100 -20.64 -52.37 -4.04
N LYS A 101 -20.30 -53.22 -5.00
CA LYS A 101 -21.30 -53.89 -5.86
C LYS A 101 -22.12 -54.85 -5.00
N GLY A 102 -23.45 -54.71 -5.03
CA GLY A 102 -24.39 -55.47 -4.18
C GLY A 102 -24.77 -54.80 -2.85
N SER A 103 -24.28 -53.59 -2.55
CA SER A 103 -24.63 -52.84 -1.32
C SER A 103 -26.06 -52.28 -1.26
N LEU A 104 -26.73 -52.16 -2.41
CA LEU A 104 -28.09 -51.62 -2.54
C LEU A 104 -29.09 -52.73 -2.91
N LYS A 105 -30.16 -52.84 -2.12
CA LYS A 105 -31.29 -53.77 -2.38
C LYS A 105 -32.21 -53.25 -3.48
N GLU A 106 -32.45 -51.94 -3.49
CA GLU A 106 -33.20 -51.19 -4.49
C GLU A 106 -32.39 -49.94 -4.84
N TYR A 107 -32.47 -49.47 -6.09
CA TYR A 107 -31.71 -48.31 -6.57
C TYR A 107 -32.35 -47.71 -7.83
N LYS A 108 -32.18 -46.38 -8.02
CA LYS A 108 -32.57 -45.70 -9.27
C LYS A 108 -31.63 -46.09 -10.42
N SER A 109 -32.10 -45.92 -11.65
CA SER A 109 -31.32 -46.20 -12.87
C SER A 109 -30.06 -45.33 -13.01
N ASP A 110 -30.07 -44.11 -12.45
CA ASP A 110 -28.92 -43.18 -12.44
C ASP A 110 -27.99 -43.31 -11.21
N GLU A 111 -28.31 -44.21 -10.26
CA GLU A 111 -27.54 -44.40 -9.03
C GLU A 111 -26.10 -44.81 -9.34
N TYR A 112 -25.15 -44.35 -8.51
CA TYR A 112 -23.72 -44.47 -8.80
C TYR A 112 -23.06 -45.67 -8.09
N LEU A 113 -22.25 -46.41 -8.85
CA LEU A 113 -21.23 -47.30 -8.29
C LEU A 113 -19.99 -46.50 -7.87
N GLU A 114 -19.62 -45.50 -8.68
CA GLU A 114 -18.55 -44.56 -8.41
C GLU A 114 -18.96 -43.17 -8.90
N TYR A 115 -18.78 -42.15 -8.07
CA TYR A 115 -19.09 -40.75 -8.33
C TYR A 115 -17.81 -39.94 -8.19
N ARG A 116 -17.53 -39.07 -9.15
CA ARG A 116 -16.41 -38.14 -9.13
C ARG A 116 -16.87 -36.76 -9.61
N LEU A 117 -16.79 -35.77 -8.74
CA LEU A 117 -16.87 -34.35 -9.12
C LEU A 117 -15.50 -33.90 -9.61
N TYR A 118 -15.43 -33.45 -10.86
CA TYR A 118 -14.24 -32.91 -11.50
C TYR A 118 -14.36 -31.38 -11.60
N TRP A 119 -13.39 -30.67 -11.03
CA TRP A 119 -13.31 -29.20 -11.09
C TRP A 119 -12.09 -28.75 -11.89
N CYS A 120 -12.23 -27.66 -12.63
CA CYS A 120 -11.12 -26.98 -13.29
C CYS A 120 -10.03 -26.55 -12.27
N SER A 121 -8.73 -26.70 -12.59
CA SER A 121 -7.59 -26.37 -11.72
C SER A 121 -7.57 -24.92 -11.16
N PHE A 122 -8.37 -24.02 -11.73
CA PHE A 122 -8.49 -22.62 -11.33
C PHE A 122 -9.68 -22.33 -10.40
N GLY A 123 -10.46 -23.34 -9.98
CA GLY A 123 -11.54 -23.24 -8.99
C GLY A 123 -11.56 -24.42 -8.01
N PRO A 124 -12.58 -24.55 -7.13
CA PRO A 124 -13.66 -23.59 -6.87
C PRO A 124 -13.26 -22.40 -5.99
N GLU A 125 -12.05 -22.42 -5.42
CA GLU A 125 -11.65 -21.52 -4.34
C GLU A 125 -11.42 -20.06 -4.82
N ASN A 126 -12.40 -19.18 -4.58
CA ASN A 126 -12.24 -17.72 -4.62
C ASN A 126 -11.31 -17.27 -3.48
N TYR A 127 -9.98 -17.29 -3.69
CA TYR A 127 -9.01 -16.68 -2.75
C TYR A 127 -9.07 -15.14 -2.72
N GLY A 128 -10.00 -14.52 -3.44
CA GLY A 128 -10.18 -13.08 -3.58
C GLY A 128 -11.39 -12.50 -2.82
N GLU A 129 -11.89 -13.20 -1.79
CA GLU A 129 -13.03 -12.80 -0.95
C GLU A 129 -12.76 -13.24 0.50
N GLY A 130 -13.43 -12.63 1.49
CA GLY A 130 -13.37 -13.00 2.91
C GLY A 130 -14.03 -14.34 3.26
N GLY A 131 -13.99 -15.32 2.35
CA GLY A 131 -14.54 -16.66 2.58
C GLY A 131 -13.72 -17.41 3.64
N GLY A 132 -14.39 -17.81 4.72
CA GLY A 132 -13.74 -18.55 5.81
C GLY A 132 -13.08 -19.85 5.32
N VAL A 133 -11.84 -20.08 5.74
CA VAL A 133 -11.08 -21.29 5.38
C VAL A 133 -11.79 -22.52 5.94
N LEU A 134 -12.47 -23.28 5.06
CA LEU A 134 -13.05 -24.56 5.44
C LEU A 134 -11.93 -25.53 5.87
N PRO A 135 -11.99 -26.13 7.07
CA PRO A 135 -10.87 -26.88 7.64
C PRO A 135 -10.76 -28.31 7.06
N SER A 136 -10.33 -28.44 5.80
CA SER A 136 -10.29 -29.73 5.07
C SER A 136 -8.93 -30.09 4.44
N ARG A 137 -7.84 -29.37 4.71
CA ARG A 137 -6.50 -29.66 4.14
C ARG A 137 -5.47 -30.20 5.17
N LYS A 138 -5.83 -31.25 5.93
CA LYS A 138 -4.84 -32.13 6.60
C LYS A 138 -4.21 -33.11 5.59
N TYR A 139 -3.44 -32.59 4.63
CA TYR A 139 -2.54 -33.40 3.81
C TYR A 139 -1.25 -32.64 3.55
N ARG A 140 -0.10 -33.28 3.80
CA ARG A 140 1.22 -32.67 3.54
C ARG A 140 1.41 -32.55 2.03
N LEU A 141 1.45 -31.31 1.53
CA LEU A 141 1.80 -31.03 0.13
C LEU A 141 3.28 -31.38 -0.08
N ASN A 142 3.54 -32.51 -0.74
CA ASN A 142 4.89 -32.94 -1.06
C ASN A 142 5.43 -32.07 -2.21
N THR A 143 6.57 -31.40 -1.99
CA THR A 143 7.00 -30.19 -2.73
C THR A 143 7.71 -30.49 -4.06
N ARG A 144 7.11 -31.33 -4.91
CA ARG A 144 7.57 -31.58 -6.29
C ARG A 144 6.39 -31.61 -7.28
N ASN A 145 6.57 -30.92 -8.41
CA ASN A 145 5.82 -31.04 -9.67
C ASN A 145 4.36 -30.54 -9.73
N ARG A 146 4.02 -29.35 -9.19
CA ARG A 146 2.81 -28.60 -9.61
C ARG A 146 3.10 -27.12 -9.86
N ALA A 147 2.38 -26.54 -10.82
CA ALA A 147 2.61 -25.19 -11.33
C ALA A 147 2.25 -24.09 -10.31
N ALA A 148 2.95 -22.96 -10.39
CA ALA A 148 2.59 -21.76 -9.66
C ALA A 148 1.27 -21.19 -10.21
N ARG A 149 0.43 -20.65 -9.32
CA ARG A 149 -0.86 -20.03 -9.66
C ARG A 149 -0.66 -18.56 -10.03
N PRO A 150 -1.13 -18.09 -11.20
CA PRO A 150 -1.13 -16.67 -11.55
C PRO A 150 -1.99 -15.83 -10.58
N GLN A 151 -1.74 -14.52 -10.54
CA GLN A 151 -2.42 -13.58 -9.63
C GLN A 151 -3.92 -13.38 -9.90
N SER A 152 -4.48 -13.93 -10.98
CA SER A 152 -5.91 -13.92 -11.29
C SER A 152 -6.69 -14.89 -10.37
N MET A 153 -6.67 -14.61 -9.06
CA MET A 153 -7.37 -15.35 -8.00
C MET A 153 -8.90 -15.10 -8.01
N ARG A 154 -9.51 -15.25 -9.19
CA ARG A 154 -10.93 -14.98 -9.49
C ARG A 154 -11.85 -16.18 -9.21
N GLY A 155 -11.27 -17.38 -9.14
CA GLY A 155 -12.00 -18.65 -9.18
C GLY A 155 -12.52 -18.98 -10.60
N CYS A 156 -12.61 -20.27 -10.91
CA CYS A 156 -13.25 -20.78 -12.11
C CYS A 156 -14.51 -21.57 -11.71
N THR A 157 -15.64 -21.29 -12.33
CA THR A 157 -16.90 -22.02 -12.08
C THR A 157 -17.02 -23.31 -12.88
N CYS A 158 -16.14 -23.58 -13.84
CA CYS A 158 -16.24 -24.74 -14.73
C CYS A 158 -16.03 -26.08 -13.98
N HIS A 159 -17.06 -26.94 -14.00
CA HIS A 159 -17.07 -28.25 -13.35
C HIS A 159 -18.13 -29.22 -13.92
N PHE A 160 -17.83 -30.51 -13.82
CA PHE A 160 -18.72 -31.60 -14.21
C PHE A 160 -18.60 -32.80 -13.25
N VAL A 161 -19.61 -33.66 -13.26
CA VAL A 161 -19.67 -34.90 -12.49
C VAL A 161 -19.64 -36.09 -13.43
N VAL A 162 -18.85 -37.10 -13.08
CA VAL A 162 -18.91 -38.44 -13.69
C VAL A 162 -19.53 -39.41 -12.70
N LYS A 163 -20.70 -39.98 -13.05
CA LYS A 163 -21.33 -41.11 -12.37
C LYS A 163 -21.08 -42.40 -13.18
N ARG A 164 -20.26 -43.31 -12.67
CA ARG A 164 -20.25 -44.71 -13.15
C ARG A 164 -21.53 -45.38 -12.66
N LEU A 165 -22.39 -45.83 -13.58
CA LEU A 165 -23.73 -46.30 -13.21
C LEU A 165 -23.70 -47.63 -12.46
N TYR A 166 -24.52 -47.74 -11.41
CA TYR A 166 -24.66 -48.95 -10.58
C TYR A 166 -25.38 -50.06 -11.35
N ALA A 167 -26.44 -49.72 -12.08
CA ALA A 167 -27.19 -50.63 -12.94
C ALA A 167 -26.39 -51.10 -14.17
N ARG A 168 -25.53 -50.24 -14.74
CA ARG A 168 -24.76 -50.49 -15.97
C ARG A 168 -23.28 -50.09 -15.79
N PRO A 169 -22.45 -50.86 -15.06
CA PRO A 169 -21.08 -50.47 -14.71
C PRO A 169 -20.08 -50.37 -15.88
N SER A 170 -20.50 -50.65 -17.11
CA SER A 170 -19.77 -50.38 -18.35
C SER A 170 -20.00 -48.96 -18.89
N LEU A 171 -20.92 -48.18 -18.32
CA LEU A 171 -21.28 -46.82 -18.76
C LEU A 171 -20.99 -45.76 -17.69
N ALA A 172 -20.72 -44.55 -18.16
CA ALA A 172 -20.63 -43.34 -17.38
C ALA A 172 -21.71 -42.34 -17.83
N LEU A 173 -22.46 -41.82 -16.87
CA LEU A 173 -23.31 -40.64 -17.03
C LEU A 173 -22.48 -39.42 -16.63
N ILE A 174 -22.19 -38.55 -17.60
CA ILE A 174 -21.57 -37.25 -17.37
C ILE A 174 -22.70 -36.24 -17.14
N ILE A 175 -22.51 -35.37 -16.15
CA ILE A 175 -23.41 -34.26 -15.81
C ILE A 175 -22.56 -32.99 -15.83
N TYR A 176 -22.82 -32.06 -16.75
CA TYR A 176 -22.07 -30.81 -16.85
C TYR A 176 -22.87 -29.68 -16.18
N ASN A 177 -22.35 -29.15 -15.07
CA ASN A 177 -23.09 -28.17 -14.26
C ASN A 177 -22.79 -26.72 -14.66
N GLU A 178 -21.55 -26.43 -15.05
CA GLU A 178 -21.16 -25.18 -15.73
C GLU A 178 -19.95 -25.46 -16.61
N ARG A 179 -20.03 -25.11 -17.90
CA ARG A 179 -18.98 -25.35 -18.92
C ARG A 179 -18.08 -24.15 -19.13
N ARG A 180 -18.58 -22.95 -18.82
CA ARG A 180 -17.89 -21.69 -19.11
C ARG A 180 -16.78 -21.48 -18.10
N HIS A 181 -15.57 -21.20 -18.60
CA HIS A 181 -14.42 -20.83 -17.77
C HIS A 181 -14.51 -19.37 -17.34
N ILE A 182 -15.52 -19.09 -16.52
CA ILE A 182 -15.81 -17.77 -15.95
C ILE A 182 -15.59 -17.78 -14.43
N ASN A 183 -15.49 -16.60 -13.84
CA ASN A 183 -15.58 -16.41 -12.41
C ASN A 183 -17.05 -16.23 -11.96
N LYS A 184 -17.29 -16.13 -10.64
CA LYS A 184 -18.64 -15.85 -10.09
C LYS A 184 -19.29 -14.56 -10.64
N SER A 185 -18.48 -13.64 -11.18
CA SER A 185 -18.93 -12.35 -11.73
C SER A 185 -19.14 -12.38 -13.25
N GLY A 186 -19.07 -13.56 -13.90
CA GLY A 186 -19.34 -13.73 -15.32
C GLY A 186 -18.18 -13.43 -16.29
N PHE A 187 -17.01 -13.02 -15.79
CA PHE A 187 -15.83 -12.73 -16.61
C PHE A 187 -14.98 -13.98 -16.84
N VAL A 188 -14.40 -14.12 -18.04
CA VAL A 188 -13.45 -15.20 -18.38
C VAL A 188 -12.30 -15.21 -17.38
N CYS A 189 -11.97 -16.39 -16.83
CA CYS A 189 -11.05 -16.52 -15.69
C CYS A 189 -9.62 -16.98 -16.06
N HIS A 190 -9.42 -17.56 -17.23
CA HIS A 190 -8.11 -17.93 -17.79
C HIS A 190 -8.24 -18.24 -19.31
N GLY A 191 -7.10 -18.41 -19.99
CA GLY A 191 -7.03 -18.74 -21.42
C GLY A 191 -6.78 -17.52 -22.33
N PRO A 192 -6.60 -17.70 -23.66
CA PRO A 192 -6.35 -16.60 -24.59
C PRO A 192 -7.42 -15.50 -24.64
N LEU A 193 -8.64 -15.78 -24.19
CA LEU A 193 -9.77 -14.84 -24.19
C LEU A 193 -9.88 -13.99 -22.91
N ASP A 194 -9.17 -14.33 -21.83
CA ASP A 194 -9.06 -13.47 -20.65
C ASP A 194 -8.10 -12.31 -20.97
N LYS A 195 -8.66 -11.09 -21.01
CA LYS A 195 -7.92 -9.86 -21.34
C LYS A 195 -6.84 -9.52 -20.30
N ASP A 196 -6.96 -10.05 -19.09
CA ASP A 196 -5.98 -9.89 -18.01
C ASP A 196 -4.99 -11.08 -17.92
N ALA A 197 -5.12 -12.10 -18.77
CA ALA A 197 -4.27 -13.29 -18.71
C ALA A 197 -2.84 -13.02 -19.16
N ILE A 198 -1.91 -13.11 -18.22
CA ILE A 198 -0.46 -13.07 -18.44
C ILE A 198 0.04 -14.44 -18.98
N GLY A 199 -0.49 -14.85 -20.14
CA GLY A 199 0.14 -15.81 -21.05
C GLY A 199 -0.64 -17.11 -21.33
N PRO A 200 -0.62 -17.62 -22.57
CA PRO A 200 -1.18 -18.93 -22.94
C PRO A 200 -0.10 -20.06 -22.88
N GLY A 201 0.92 -19.91 -22.03
CA GLY A 201 2.19 -20.65 -22.19
C GLY A 201 2.99 -20.94 -20.91
N ALA A 202 2.33 -21.12 -19.77
CA ALA A 202 2.95 -21.30 -18.43
C ALA A 202 3.73 -22.63 -18.23
N LYS A 203 4.21 -23.26 -19.31
CA LYS A 203 4.96 -24.54 -19.32
C LYS A 203 6.47 -24.35 -19.56
N LYS A 204 6.94 -23.12 -19.84
CA LYS A 204 8.35 -22.83 -20.20
C LYS A 204 9.00 -21.64 -19.48
N ILE A 205 8.25 -20.61 -19.05
CA ILE A 205 8.83 -19.46 -18.35
C ILE A 205 9.11 -19.83 -16.89
N PRO A 206 10.30 -19.53 -16.32
CA PRO A 206 10.52 -19.63 -14.87
C PRO A 206 9.54 -18.75 -14.08
N TYR A 207 9.37 -19.05 -12.79
CA TYR A 207 8.43 -18.34 -11.93
C TYR A 207 8.92 -16.91 -11.64
N ILE A 208 8.40 -15.94 -12.41
CA ILE A 208 8.57 -14.50 -12.18
C ILE A 208 7.82 -14.14 -10.89
N SER A 209 8.51 -13.57 -9.91
CA SER A 209 7.90 -13.12 -8.66
C SER A 209 7.10 -11.83 -8.86
N ASN A 210 6.18 -11.54 -7.94
CA ASN A 210 5.41 -10.28 -7.92
C ASN A 210 6.33 -9.04 -7.95
N GLU A 211 7.50 -9.14 -7.32
CA GLU A 211 8.52 -8.09 -7.21
C GLU A 211 9.21 -7.85 -8.57
N ILE A 212 9.60 -8.91 -9.29
CA ILE A 212 10.17 -8.78 -10.64
C ILE A 212 9.11 -8.22 -11.61
N GLN A 213 7.86 -8.68 -11.51
CA GLN A 213 6.77 -8.15 -12.33
C GLN A 213 6.56 -6.65 -12.05
N GLN A 214 6.52 -6.23 -10.78
CA GLN A 214 6.38 -4.83 -10.42
C GLN A 214 7.60 -4.01 -10.84
N GLN A 215 8.83 -4.56 -10.76
CA GLN A 215 10.04 -3.93 -11.29
C GLN A 215 9.92 -3.67 -12.79
N THR A 216 9.63 -4.71 -13.59
CA THR A 216 9.46 -4.60 -15.05
C THR A 216 8.35 -3.62 -15.42
N MET A 217 7.19 -3.68 -14.76
CA MET A 217 6.10 -2.73 -14.99
C MET A 217 6.51 -1.30 -14.61
N SER A 218 7.20 -1.11 -13.49
CA SER A 218 7.62 0.22 -13.03
C SER A 218 8.63 0.87 -13.98
N MET A 219 9.59 0.10 -14.48
CA MET A 219 10.55 0.60 -15.47
C MET A 219 9.86 1.01 -16.79
N ILE A 220 8.88 0.23 -17.27
CA ILE A 220 8.13 0.56 -18.49
C ILE A 220 7.26 1.82 -18.29
N TYR A 221 6.54 1.94 -17.17
CA TYR A 221 5.74 3.14 -16.86
C TYR A 221 6.60 4.40 -16.65
N LEU A 222 7.87 4.25 -16.28
CA LEU A 222 8.83 5.37 -16.19
C LEU A 222 9.51 5.70 -17.52
N GLY A 223 9.14 5.02 -18.62
CA GLY A 223 9.66 5.30 -19.96
C GLY A 223 11.09 4.80 -20.21
N ILE A 224 11.58 3.86 -19.39
CA ILE A 224 12.89 3.23 -19.60
C ILE A 224 12.82 2.38 -20.89
N PRO A 225 13.80 2.47 -21.82
CA PRO A 225 13.80 1.73 -23.07
C PRO A 225 13.60 0.21 -22.88
N GLU A 226 12.81 -0.43 -23.73
CA GLU A 226 12.46 -1.85 -23.59
C GLU A 226 13.69 -2.77 -23.61
N GLU A 227 14.76 -2.33 -24.28
CA GLU A 227 16.08 -2.96 -24.33
C GLU A 227 16.72 -3.01 -22.93
N ASN A 228 16.72 -1.87 -22.21
CA ASN A 228 17.28 -1.74 -20.86
C ASN A 228 16.41 -2.45 -19.82
N VAL A 229 15.08 -2.45 -20.00
CA VAL A 229 14.15 -3.25 -19.19
C VAL A 229 14.44 -4.74 -19.39
N LEU A 230 14.65 -5.17 -20.62
CA LEU A 230 14.93 -6.55 -20.96
C LEU A 230 16.29 -7.02 -20.43
N GLU A 231 17.34 -6.22 -20.58
CA GLU A 231 18.66 -6.52 -20.02
C GLU A 231 18.58 -6.78 -18.51
N LYS A 232 17.94 -5.87 -17.75
CA LYS A 232 17.80 -6.01 -16.29
C LYS A 232 16.89 -7.15 -15.87
N HIS A 233 15.82 -7.41 -16.64
CA HIS A 233 14.95 -8.57 -16.41
C HIS A 233 15.69 -9.90 -16.66
N ILE A 234 16.54 -9.97 -17.69
CA ILE A 234 17.42 -11.12 -17.96
C ILE A 234 18.48 -11.28 -16.85
N GLU A 235 19.17 -10.20 -16.45
CA GLU A 235 20.16 -10.23 -15.36
C GLU A 235 19.57 -10.80 -14.07
N TYR A 236 18.38 -10.31 -13.68
CA TYR A 236 17.69 -10.83 -12.50
C TYR A 236 17.36 -12.31 -12.66
N ILE A 237 16.74 -12.73 -13.78
CA ILE A 237 16.36 -14.14 -13.96
C ILE A 237 17.60 -15.06 -13.99
N GLN A 238 18.69 -14.64 -14.63
CA GLN A 238 19.96 -15.37 -14.65
C GLN A 238 20.55 -15.55 -13.24
N ARG A 239 20.42 -14.56 -12.36
CA ARG A 239 20.89 -14.62 -10.96
C ARG A 239 20.20 -15.71 -10.13
N TYR A 240 18.99 -16.14 -10.51
CA TYR A 240 18.23 -17.19 -9.79
C TYR A 240 18.07 -18.50 -10.57
N CYS A 241 18.11 -18.47 -11.90
CA CYS A 241 17.87 -19.64 -12.77
C CYS A 241 19.11 -20.10 -13.56
N GLY A 242 20.20 -19.34 -13.55
CA GLY A 242 21.37 -19.56 -14.40
C GLY A 242 21.18 -19.08 -15.85
N SER A 243 22.22 -19.25 -16.66
CA SER A 243 22.24 -18.82 -18.06
C SER A 243 21.62 -19.86 -19.01
N ASP A 244 20.35 -19.68 -19.36
CA ASP A 244 19.64 -20.48 -20.36
C ASP A 244 19.09 -19.58 -21.50
N ALA A 245 19.42 -19.93 -22.75
CA ALA A 245 18.99 -19.20 -23.94
C ALA A 245 17.47 -19.24 -24.16
N THR A 246 16.80 -20.32 -23.75
CA THR A 246 15.33 -20.44 -23.81
C THR A 246 14.67 -19.49 -22.81
N VAL A 247 15.25 -19.36 -21.61
CA VAL A 247 14.78 -18.43 -20.58
C VAL A 247 14.95 -16.97 -21.01
N SER A 248 16.10 -16.61 -21.59
CA SER A 248 16.34 -15.29 -22.18
C SER A 248 15.32 -14.94 -23.29
N THR A 249 15.02 -15.91 -24.18
CA THR A 249 14.00 -15.74 -25.22
C THR A 249 12.61 -15.45 -24.65
N LEU A 250 12.25 -16.11 -23.54
CA LEU A 250 10.95 -15.96 -22.89
C LEU A 250 10.85 -14.67 -22.07
N ALA A 251 11.95 -14.24 -21.44
CA ALA A 251 12.08 -12.91 -20.84
C ALA A 251 11.82 -11.79 -21.87
N SER A 252 12.37 -11.93 -23.09
CA SER A 252 12.10 -11.00 -24.19
C SER A 252 10.63 -10.95 -24.60
N GLN A 253 9.98 -12.12 -24.73
CA GLN A 253 8.55 -12.20 -25.02
C GLN A 253 7.68 -11.60 -23.91
N TYR A 254 8.06 -11.78 -22.64
CA TYR A 254 7.36 -11.22 -21.49
C TYR A 254 7.43 -9.69 -21.44
N VAL A 255 8.65 -9.12 -21.51
CA VAL A 255 8.86 -7.66 -21.49
C VAL A 255 8.14 -6.99 -22.66
N ARG A 256 8.26 -7.53 -23.88
CA ARG A 256 7.55 -7.01 -25.06
C ARG A 256 6.04 -7.15 -24.95
N LYS A 257 5.50 -8.22 -24.34
CA LYS A 257 4.05 -8.33 -24.08
C LYS A 257 3.58 -7.27 -23.06
N LEU A 258 4.32 -7.05 -21.97
CA LEU A 258 4.01 -5.99 -21.01
C LEU A 258 4.10 -4.59 -21.64
N GLY A 259 5.14 -4.32 -22.43
CA GLY A 259 5.30 -3.08 -23.19
C GLY A 259 4.10 -2.83 -24.11
N MET A 260 3.66 -3.83 -24.87
CA MET A 260 2.45 -3.74 -25.71
C MET A 260 1.16 -3.57 -24.91
N ILE A 261 1.02 -4.20 -23.73
CA ILE A 261 -0.17 -4.00 -22.87
C ILE A 261 -0.21 -2.57 -22.34
N ILE A 262 0.90 -2.07 -21.78
CA ILE A 262 0.99 -0.72 -21.21
C ILE A 262 0.76 0.33 -22.31
N LYS A 263 1.41 0.20 -23.48
CA LYS A 263 1.23 1.10 -24.63
C LYS A 263 -0.18 1.06 -25.24
N ARG A 264 -0.98 0.03 -24.97
CA ARG A 264 -2.39 -0.09 -25.39
C ARG A 264 -3.39 0.16 -24.26
N SER A 265 -2.92 0.39 -23.03
CA SER A 265 -3.79 0.67 -21.89
C SER A 265 -4.27 2.11 -21.94
N THR A 266 -5.59 2.29 -22.05
CA THR A 266 -6.24 3.59 -21.90
C THR A 266 -6.69 3.79 -20.44
N HIS A 267 -6.65 5.05 -19.98
CA HIS A 267 -7.27 5.46 -18.73
C HIS A 267 -8.79 5.70 -18.91
N GLU A 268 -9.17 6.21 -20.09
CA GLU A 268 -10.54 6.36 -20.54
C GLU A 268 -11.12 4.98 -20.91
N LEU A 269 -11.76 4.33 -19.94
CA LEU A 269 -12.43 3.04 -20.10
C LEU A 269 -13.86 3.16 -20.64
N ASP A 270 -14.45 4.35 -20.48
CA ASP A 270 -15.73 4.80 -21.04
C ASP A 270 -15.63 6.31 -21.32
N LEU A 271 -16.46 6.83 -22.24
CA LEU A 271 -16.51 8.26 -22.53
C LEU A 271 -17.04 9.06 -21.33
N ASP A 272 -17.96 8.51 -20.53
CA ASP A 272 -18.29 9.06 -19.22
C ASP A 272 -17.19 8.74 -18.20
N ASP A 273 -16.59 9.78 -17.63
CA ASP A 273 -15.58 9.70 -16.56
C ASP A 273 -16.11 8.99 -15.31
N GLN A 274 -17.41 9.09 -14.99
CA GLN A 274 -17.99 8.41 -13.83
C GLN A 274 -18.16 6.90 -14.09
N ALA A 275 -18.63 6.50 -15.27
CA ALA A 275 -18.68 5.11 -15.74
C ALA A 275 -17.28 4.49 -15.86
N SER A 276 -16.33 5.23 -16.42
CA SER A 276 -14.92 4.84 -16.53
C SER A 276 -14.31 4.57 -15.14
N ILE A 277 -14.57 5.45 -14.16
CA ILE A 277 -14.19 5.22 -12.76
C ILE A 277 -14.89 3.99 -12.16
N ARG A 278 -16.21 3.81 -12.35
CA ARG A 278 -16.91 2.60 -11.86
C ARG A 278 -16.28 1.32 -12.44
N MET A 279 -15.96 1.30 -13.73
CA MET A 279 -15.27 0.19 -14.40
C MET A 279 -13.83 -0.01 -13.90
N TRP A 280 -13.11 1.06 -13.58
CA TRP A 280 -11.79 0.97 -12.97
C TRP A 280 -11.86 0.41 -11.54
N VAL A 281 -12.81 0.89 -10.73
CA VAL A 281 -13.06 0.46 -9.34
C VAL A 281 -13.34 -1.03 -9.29
N GLU A 282 -14.26 -1.52 -10.12
CA GLU A 282 -14.62 -2.94 -10.18
C GLU A 282 -13.43 -3.84 -10.55
N ARG A 283 -12.52 -3.37 -11.41
CA ARG A 283 -11.28 -4.08 -11.77
C ARG A 283 -10.22 -4.03 -10.67
N ASN A 284 -10.18 -2.96 -9.87
CA ASN A 284 -9.05 -2.62 -8.98
C ASN A 284 -9.38 -2.70 -7.48
N LYS A 285 -10.45 -3.38 -7.06
CA LYS A 285 -10.92 -3.47 -5.65
C LYS A 285 -9.82 -3.71 -4.60
N LYS A 286 -8.78 -4.50 -4.91
CA LYS A 286 -7.63 -4.72 -4.00
C LYS A 286 -6.86 -3.44 -3.66
N SER A 287 -6.75 -2.52 -4.61
CA SER A 287 -6.05 -1.24 -4.49
C SER A 287 -6.93 -0.12 -3.91
N ILE A 288 -8.13 -0.44 -3.42
CA ILE A 288 -9.13 0.53 -2.94
C ILE A 288 -9.43 0.21 -1.49
N PHE A 289 -9.40 1.23 -0.64
CA PHE A 289 -9.78 1.12 0.78
C PHE A 289 -11.14 1.76 1.07
N PHE A 290 -11.57 2.71 0.24
CA PHE A 290 -12.88 3.34 0.35
C PHE A 290 -13.37 3.78 -1.04
N TYR A 291 -14.67 3.62 -1.31
CA TYR A 291 -15.30 4.18 -2.50
C TYR A 291 -16.75 4.56 -2.20
N GLN A 292 -17.13 5.76 -2.63
CA GLN A 292 -18.48 6.32 -2.57
C GLN A 292 -18.69 7.08 -3.87
N ASP A 293 -19.67 6.65 -4.68
CA ASP A 293 -20.04 7.36 -5.90
C ASP A 293 -20.90 8.59 -5.58
N THR A 294 -21.03 9.53 -6.52
CA THR A 294 -21.85 10.74 -6.31
C THR A 294 -23.34 10.39 -6.29
N SER A 295 -24.07 10.82 -5.26
CA SER A 295 -25.54 10.84 -5.21
C SER A 295 -26.06 12.26 -4.92
N GLU A 296 -27.37 12.41 -4.72
CA GLU A 296 -27.98 13.67 -4.25
C GLU A 296 -27.59 14.00 -2.80
N THR A 297 -27.22 13.00 -1.99
CA THR A 297 -26.91 13.12 -0.55
C THR A 297 -25.42 12.99 -0.24
N ASP A 298 -24.68 12.23 -1.05
CA ASP A 298 -23.32 11.80 -0.75
C ASP A 298 -22.33 12.24 -1.85
N PRO A 299 -21.23 12.93 -1.48
CA PRO A 299 -20.24 13.40 -2.45
C PRO A 299 -19.34 12.24 -2.91
N PHE A 300 -18.75 12.39 -4.11
CA PHE A 300 -17.72 11.48 -4.60
C PHE A 300 -16.53 11.37 -3.63
N ILE A 301 -16.15 10.15 -3.26
CA ILE A 301 -14.91 9.85 -2.52
C ILE A 301 -14.30 8.58 -3.10
N LEU A 302 -13.05 8.67 -3.58
CA LEU A 302 -12.26 7.51 -3.98
C LEU A 302 -10.95 7.46 -3.17
N GLY A 303 -10.85 6.44 -2.31
CA GLY A 303 -9.69 6.15 -1.47
C GLY A 303 -8.87 4.99 -2.04
N ILE A 304 -7.71 5.31 -2.60
CA ILE A 304 -6.77 4.36 -3.22
C ILE A 304 -5.62 4.07 -2.26
N GLN A 305 -5.32 2.79 -2.07
CA GLN A 305 -4.14 2.26 -1.41
C GLN A 305 -3.78 0.91 -2.06
N THR A 306 -2.69 0.86 -2.83
CA THR A 306 -2.16 -0.40 -3.35
C THR A 306 -1.58 -1.28 -2.22
N GLU A 307 -1.33 -2.55 -2.52
CA GLU A 307 -0.68 -3.49 -1.60
C GLU A 307 0.69 -2.98 -1.11
N TRP A 308 1.51 -2.41 -2.00
CA TRP A 308 2.81 -1.83 -1.61
C TRP A 308 2.64 -0.61 -0.69
N GLN A 309 1.62 0.23 -0.94
CA GLN A 309 1.33 1.40 -0.11
C GLN A 309 0.85 1.01 1.30
N LEU A 310 0.01 -0.02 1.39
CA LEU A 310 -0.40 -0.63 2.67
C LEU A 310 0.81 -1.17 3.45
N GLN A 311 1.72 -1.88 2.77
CA GLN A 311 2.96 -2.37 3.38
C GLN A 311 3.87 -1.23 3.88
N GLN A 312 3.99 -0.13 3.12
CA GLN A 312 4.74 1.05 3.59
C GLN A 312 4.04 1.72 4.79
N MET A 313 2.70 1.78 4.81
CA MET A 313 1.93 2.33 5.93
C MET A 313 2.13 1.51 7.22
N VAL A 314 2.11 0.18 7.12
CA VAL A 314 2.39 -0.71 8.26
C VAL A 314 3.84 -0.51 8.74
N ARG A 315 4.81 -0.58 7.81
CA ARG A 315 6.25 -0.56 8.11
C ARG A 315 6.77 0.77 8.65
N PHE A 316 6.39 1.89 8.03
CA PHE A 316 6.95 3.21 8.31
C PHE A 316 5.97 4.16 9.02
N GLY A 317 4.67 3.84 9.06
CA GLY A 317 3.68 4.59 9.84
C GLY A 317 3.52 4.12 11.29
N HIS A 318 3.89 2.87 11.61
CA HIS A 318 3.71 2.35 12.97
C HIS A 318 4.66 3.05 13.97
N ARG A 319 4.09 3.66 15.01
CA ARG A 319 4.80 4.46 16.04
C ARG A 319 5.64 5.61 15.47
N SER A 320 5.31 6.04 14.25
CA SER A 320 5.97 7.10 13.50
C SER A 320 4.98 8.22 13.21
N LEU A 321 5.43 9.26 12.50
CA LEU A 321 4.57 10.32 11.98
C LEU A 321 3.89 9.87 10.68
N LEU A 322 2.60 10.14 10.59
CA LEU A 322 1.83 10.16 9.34
C LEU A 322 1.62 11.63 8.95
N ALA A 323 1.53 11.97 7.68
CA ALA A 323 1.33 13.34 7.21
C ALA A 323 0.30 13.42 6.07
N ALA A 324 -0.33 14.57 5.89
CA ALA A 324 -1.17 14.88 4.74
C ALA A 324 -0.58 16.03 3.89
N ASP A 325 -0.36 15.79 2.60
CA ASP A 325 -0.27 16.83 1.56
C ASP A 325 -1.71 17.04 1.06
N SER A 326 -2.38 18.07 1.58
CA SER A 326 -3.82 18.23 1.41
C SER A 326 -4.17 19.14 0.24
N THR A 327 -5.35 18.90 -0.34
CA THR A 327 -6.00 19.78 -1.32
C THR A 327 -5.12 20.15 -2.53
N PHE A 328 -4.31 19.20 -3.01
CA PHE A 328 -3.60 19.34 -4.28
C PHE A 328 -4.60 19.54 -5.42
N GLY A 329 -4.31 20.50 -6.29
CA GLY A 329 -5.02 20.66 -7.56
C GLY A 329 -6.40 21.31 -7.54
N ILE A 330 -6.86 21.93 -6.43
CA ILE A 330 -8.21 22.59 -6.31
C ILE A 330 -8.66 23.34 -7.58
N LYS A 331 -7.77 24.12 -8.20
CA LYS A 331 -8.06 24.97 -9.38
C LYS A 331 -7.77 24.31 -10.74
N ARG A 332 -7.46 23.01 -10.78
CA ARG A 332 -7.01 22.29 -11.99
C ARG A 332 -7.62 20.91 -12.16
N LEU A 333 -7.85 20.17 -11.08
CA LEU A 333 -8.44 18.82 -11.09
C LEU A 333 -9.96 18.89 -10.89
N LYS A 334 -10.70 17.92 -11.43
CA LYS A 334 -12.16 17.81 -11.23
C LYS A 334 -12.53 17.65 -9.74
N TYR A 335 -11.79 16.84 -8.99
CA TYR A 335 -11.82 16.82 -7.53
C TYR A 335 -10.39 17.03 -6.99
N PRO A 336 -10.20 17.76 -5.88
CA PRO A 336 -8.93 17.82 -5.17
C PRO A 336 -8.38 16.43 -4.80
N LEU A 337 -7.06 16.35 -4.73
CA LEU A 337 -6.32 15.20 -4.22
C LEU A 337 -5.76 15.52 -2.82
N CYS A 338 -6.00 14.65 -1.86
CA CYS A 338 -5.20 14.55 -0.64
C CYS A 338 -4.29 13.32 -0.74
N THR A 339 -3.02 13.46 -0.39
CA THR A 339 -2.10 12.32 -0.23
C THR A 339 -1.78 12.15 1.24
N LEU A 340 -1.85 10.91 1.73
CA LEU A 340 -1.24 10.54 3.00
C LEU A 340 0.18 10.01 2.79
N LEU A 341 1.10 10.48 3.63
CA LEU A 341 2.53 10.29 3.53
C LEU A 341 3.08 9.68 4.82
N VAL A 342 3.94 8.66 4.72
CA VAL A 342 4.83 8.24 5.82
C VAL A 342 6.25 8.65 5.51
N PHE A 343 7.09 8.75 6.54
CA PHE A 343 8.52 9.02 6.40
C PHE A 343 9.28 7.70 6.52
N ASP A 344 10.14 7.40 5.53
CA ASP A 344 10.93 6.18 5.53
C ASP A 344 12.13 6.25 6.51
N SER A 345 12.99 5.23 6.51
CA SER A 345 14.20 5.19 7.36
C SER A 345 15.26 6.24 7.05
N ARG A 346 15.05 7.09 6.05
CA ARG A 346 15.88 8.26 5.70
C ARG A 346 15.14 9.58 5.90
N HIS A 347 13.87 9.56 6.32
CA HIS A 347 12.94 10.70 6.34
C HIS A 347 12.47 11.19 4.96
N HIS A 348 12.54 10.35 3.91
CA HIS A 348 11.87 10.62 2.64
C HIS A 348 10.37 10.32 2.73
N ALA A 349 9.53 11.20 2.18
CA ALA A 349 8.08 11.03 2.21
C ALA A 349 7.58 10.05 1.12
N LEU A 350 6.80 9.05 1.54
CA LEU A 350 6.23 8.00 0.68
C LEU A 350 4.69 8.06 0.66
N PRO A 351 4.03 8.09 -0.53
CA PRO A 351 2.57 8.09 -0.62
C PRO A 351 1.97 6.74 -0.22
N VAL A 352 1.26 6.69 0.91
CA VAL A 352 0.61 5.48 1.46
C VAL A 352 -0.90 5.41 1.24
N ALA A 353 -1.53 6.51 0.87
CA ALA A 353 -2.90 6.55 0.37
C ALA A 353 -3.15 7.81 -0.47
N TRP A 354 -4.07 7.71 -1.42
CA TRP A 354 -4.61 8.85 -2.16
C TRP A 354 -6.12 8.94 -1.94
N ILE A 355 -6.62 10.13 -1.61
CA ILE A 355 -8.04 10.40 -1.41
C ILE A 355 -8.45 11.49 -2.40
N ILE A 356 -9.33 11.13 -3.34
CA ILE A 356 -9.85 12.03 -4.35
C ILE A 356 -11.29 12.40 -3.95
N THR A 357 -11.50 13.65 -3.53
CA THR A 357 -12.82 14.17 -3.15
C THR A 357 -12.84 15.69 -3.11
N ARG A 358 -14.04 16.28 -3.23
CA ARG A 358 -14.31 17.69 -2.88
C ARG A 358 -14.81 17.86 -1.43
N SER A 359 -15.21 16.78 -0.75
CA SER A 359 -15.78 16.89 0.59
C SER A 359 -14.70 17.13 1.63
N ILE A 360 -14.93 18.16 2.44
CA ILE A 360 -14.21 18.42 3.69
C ILE A 360 -15.11 18.16 4.92
N ALA A 361 -16.32 17.60 4.73
CA ALA A 361 -17.28 17.43 5.81
C ALA A 361 -16.81 16.41 6.85
N LYS A 362 -16.95 16.75 8.14
CA LYS A 362 -16.52 15.92 9.29
C LYS A 362 -16.97 14.45 9.19
N ALA A 363 -18.19 14.21 8.71
CA ALA A 363 -18.74 12.86 8.51
C ALA A 363 -18.02 12.08 7.39
N ASP A 364 -17.73 12.70 6.25
CA ASP A 364 -17.03 12.04 5.13
C ASP A 364 -15.56 11.77 5.45
N VAL A 365 -14.91 12.70 6.17
CA VAL A 365 -13.55 12.48 6.70
C VAL A 365 -13.55 11.27 7.63
N ALA A 366 -14.52 11.17 8.55
CA ALA A 366 -14.67 9.99 9.41
C ALA A 366 -14.92 8.68 8.65
N LYS A 367 -15.71 8.70 7.55
CA LYS A 367 -15.94 7.51 6.70
C LYS A 367 -14.62 6.95 6.17
N TRP A 368 -13.79 7.78 5.52
CA TRP A 368 -12.58 7.29 4.86
C TRP A 368 -11.39 7.10 5.81
N THR A 369 -11.22 7.92 6.87
CA THR A 369 -10.16 7.71 7.86
C THR A 369 -10.33 6.36 8.54
N LYS A 370 -11.56 6.04 8.94
CA LYS A 370 -11.88 4.76 9.59
C LYS A 370 -11.59 3.58 8.66
N ALA A 371 -12.08 3.61 7.43
CA ALA A 371 -11.85 2.53 6.46
C ALA A 371 -10.36 2.25 6.20
N LEU A 372 -9.52 3.31 6.15
CA LEU A 372 -8.07 3.17 6.02
C LEU A 372 -7.41 2.53 7.24
N VAL A 373 -7.80 2.95 8.46
CA VAL A 373 -7.23 2.43 9.71
C VAL A 373 -7.70 0.99 9.96
N ASP A 374 -8.96 0.67 9.71
CA ASP A 374 -9.50 -0.69 9.80
C ASP A 374 -8.80 -1.63 8.81
N ARG A 375 -8.58 -1.19 7.54
CA ARG A 375 -7.77 -1.93 6.55
C ARG A 375 -6.33 -2.14 7.04
N THR A 376 -5.68 -1.12 7.60
CA THR A 376 -4.31 -1.23 8.11
C THR A 376 -4.23 -2.22 9.29
N ARG A 377 -5.18 -2.13 10.24
CA ARG A 377 -5.26 -3.02 11.42
C ARG A 377 -5.67 -4.46 11.07
N SER A 378 -6.27 -4.70 9.91
CA SER A 378 -6.53 -6.06 9.41
C SER A 378 -5.25 -6.82 9.02
N ILE A 379 -4.15 -6.10 8.74
CA ILE A 379 -2.82 -6.67 8.50
C ILE A 379 -1.99 -6.70 9.79
N GLU A 380 -1.95 -5.58 10.52
CA GLU A 380 -1.19 -5.43 11.77
C GLU A 380 -2.11 -4.88 12.88
N PRO A 381 -2.73 -5.76 13.70
CA PRO A 381 -3.69 -5.34 14.73
C PRO A 381 -3.12 -4.37 15.77
N GLY A 382 -1.80 -4.36 15.99
CA GLY A 382 -1.12 -3.41 16.86
C GLY A 382 -0.94 -2.00 16.26
N TRP A 383 -1.37 -1.77 15.02
CA TRP A 383 -1.04 -0.55 14.30
C TRP A 383 -1.68 0.72 14.89
N LYS A 384 -0.80 1.65 15.21
CA LYS A 384 -1.05 3.06 15.56
C LYS A 384 0.11 3.93 15.06
N THR A 385 -0.18 5.19 14.78
CA THR A 385 0.80 6.28 14.57
C THR A 385 1.07 7.01 15.90
N ASN A 386 2.20 7.71 16.01
CA ASN A 386 2.51 8.56 17.17
C ASN A 386 2.15 10.05 16.95
N GLY A 387 1.77 10.46 15.75
CA GLY A 387 1.36 11.85 15.46
C GLY A 387 1.00 12.06 13.98
N PHE A 388 0.05 12.96 13.72
CA PHE A 388 -0.46 13.23 12.37
C PHE A 388 -0.17 14.67 11.96
N VAL A 389 0.63 14.87 10.91
CA VAL A 389 1.01 16.19 10.39
C VAL A 389 0.00 16.68 9.35
N ILE A 390 -0.46 17.92 9.46
CA ILE A 390 -1.38 18.59 8.52
C ILE A 390 -0.75 19.85 7.92
N ASP A 391 -1.18 20.26 6.74
CA ASP A 391 -0.65 21.42 6.01
C ASP A 391 -1.73 22.45 5.56
N ASP A 392 -2.99 22.25 5.96
CA ASP A 392 -4.08 23.21 5.77
C ASP A 392 -4.83 23.43 7.07
N ALA A 393 -4.98 24.69 7.46
CA ALA A 393 -5.72 25.11 8.64
C ALA A 393 -7.25 24.93 8.48
N ALA A 394 -7.74 24.70 7.27
CA ALA A 394 -9.14 24.43 6.96
C ALA A 394 -9.52 22.93 6.98
N MET A 395 -8.61 22.02 7.36
CA MET A 395 -8.90 20.59 7.39
C MET A 395 -9.54 20.16 8.73
N GLU A 396 -10.60 19.36 8.65
CA GLU A 396 -11.29 18.76 9.82
C GLU A 396 -10.34 17.85 10.64
N ILE A 397 -9.79 18.39 11.73
CA ILE A 397 -8.83 17.68 12.60
C ILE A 397 -9.49 16.66 13.53
N ASP A 398 -10.77 16.82 13.85
CA ASP A 398 -11.44 15.97 14.84
C ASP A 398 -11.54 14.49 14.40
N PRO A 399 -12.07 14.14 13.21
CA PRO A 399 -12.14 12.72 12.80
C PRO A 399 -10.77 12.06 12.70
N ILE A 400 -9.74 12.85 12.36
CA ILE A 400 -8.35 12.40 12.31
C ILE A 400 -7.87 12.06 13.73
N ARG A 401 -8.06 12.98 14.69
CA ARG A 401 -7.72 12.77 16.10
C ARG A 401 -8.47 11.56 16.68
N ASP A 402 -9.77 11.47 16.43
CA ASP A 402 -10.65 10.43 16.96
C ASP A 402 -10.37 9.04 16.36
N THR A 403 -9.93 8.96 15.11
CA THR A 403 -9.65 7.67 14.42
C THR A 403 -8.23 7.17 14.64
N PHE A 404 -7.23 8.07 14.57
CA PHE A 404 -5.82 7.72 14.71
C PHE A 404 -5.33 7.74 16.17
N CYS A 405 -6.07 8.38 17.08
CA CYS A 405 -5.79 8.50 18.52
C CYS A 405 -4.39 9.06 18.81
N CYS A 406 -3.99 10.12 18.11
CA CYS A 406 -2.65 10.73 18.21
C CYS A 406 -2.70 12.28 18.19
N PRO A 407 -1.63 12.96 18.62
CA PRO A 407 -1.48 14.41 18.48
C PRO A 407 -1.50 14.84 17.01
N ILE A 408 -2.14 15.97 16.73
CA ILE A 408 -2.12 16.62 15.41
C ILE A 408 -1.03 17.68 15.41
N LEU A 409 -0.15 17.69 14.41
CA LEU A 409 0.92 18.67 14.23
C LEU A 409 0.67 19.51 12.97
N PHE A 410 1.12 20.76 12.93
CA PHE A 410 0.91 21.67 11.80
C PHE A 410 2.21 22.01 11.06
N ALA A 411 2.24 21.90 9.73
CA ALA A 411 3.45 22.13 8.92
C ALA A 411 3.42 23.48 8.20
N LEU A 412 4.42 24.33 8.48
CA LEU A 412 4.52 25.69 7.93
C LEU A 412 4.84 25.75 6.42
N TRP A 413 5.29 24.63 5.82
CA TRP A 413 5.85 24.58 4.47
C TRP A 413 4.96 25.28 3.42
N ARG A 414 3.65 25.05 3.50
CA ARG A 414 2.68 25.52 2.52
C ARG A 414 2.45 27.03 2.58
N VAL A 415 2.52 27.63 3.78
CA VAL A 415 2.47 29.08 3.99
C VAL A 415 3.75 29.73 3.50
N ARG A 416 4.90 29.29 4.03
CA ARG A 416 6.23 29.78 3.66
C ARG A 416 6.40 29.80 2.14
N ARG A 417 6.12 28.67 1.49
CA ARG A 417 6.25 28.48 0.04
C ARG A 417 5.29 29.39 -0.74
N SER A 418 4.04 29.52 -0.31
CA SER A 418 3.03 30.32 -1.01
C SER A 418 3.30 31.82 -0.89
N TRP A 419 3.82 32.30 0.25
CA TRP A 419 4.29 33.67 0.39
C TRP A 419 5.52 33.92 -0.49
N LEU A 420 6.61 33.15 -0.30
CA LEU A 420 7.87 33.38 -1.02
C LEU A 420 7.70 33.27 -2.55
N ARG A 421 7.01 32.22 -3.03
CA ARG A 421 6.78 32.00 -4.46
C ARG A 421 6.01 33.13 -5.14
N ASN A 422 5.09 33.78 -4.42
CA ASN A 422 4.33 34.90 -4.97
C ASN A 422 5.08 36.23 -4.82
N LEU A 423 5.88 36.39 -3.76
CA LEU A 423 6.72 37.56 -3.56
C LEU A 423 7.78 37.68 -4.66
N VAL A 424 8.54 36.61 -4.94
CA VAL A 424 9.52 36.55 -6.05
C VAL A 424 8.86 36.76 -7.43
N LYS A 425 7.56 36.49 -7.56
CA LYS A 425 6.79 36.66 -8.81
C LYS A 425 6.13 38.03 -8.97
N LYS A 426 6.01 38.84 -7.91
CA LYS A 426 5.15 40.04 -7.88
C LYS A 426 5.83 41.30 -7.35
N CYS A 427 6.96 41.16 -6.65
CA CYS A 427 7.89 42.25 -6.34
C CYS A 427 9.16 42.02 -7.19
N SER A 428 9.67 43.03 -7.88
CA SER A 428 10.86 42.92 -8.73
C SER A 428 12.17 43.24 -8.01
N ASN A 429 12.13 44.05 -6.94
CA ASN A 429 13.31 44.45 -6.18
C ASN A 429 13.68 43.39 -5.14
N ILE A 430 14.85 42.77 -5.30
CA ILE A 430 15.32 41.66 -4.44
C ILE A 430 15.52 42.07 -2.97
N GLU A 431 15.90 43.31 -2.68
CA GLU A 431 16.05 43.79 -1.29
C GLU A 431 14.69 43.95 -0.60
N VAL A 432 13.71 44.45 -1.35
CA VAL A 432 12.32 44.57 -0.87
C VAL A 432 11.66 43.19 -0.72
N GLN A 433 11.97 42.22 -1.59
CA GLN A 433 11.58 40.82 -1.37
C GLN A 433 12.15 40.25 -0.07
N ARG A 434 13.43 40.53 0.25
CA ARG A 434 14.08 40.03 1.48
C ARG A 434 13.41 40.60 2.73
N GLU A 435 13.21 41.92 2.79
CA GLU A 435 12.64 42.55 3.97
C GLU A 435 11.15 42.23 4.15
N ILE A 436 10.33 42.20 3.08
CA ILE A 436 8.93 41.75 3.17
C ILE A 436 8.84 40.31 3.70
N PHE A 437 9.72 39.41 3.25
CA PHE A 437 9.70 38.02 3.69
C PHE A 437 10.14 37.86 5.16
N LYS A 438 11.12 38.67 5.60
CA LYS A 438 11.53 38.79 7.00
C LYS A 438 10.39 39.32 7.88
N ARG A 439 9.74 40.43 7.52
CA ARG A 439 8.60 41.02 8.26
C ARG A 439 7.40 40.07 8.32
N LEU A 440 7.09 39.35 7.23
CA LEU A 440 6.11 38.26 7.24
C LEU A 440 6.47 37.14 8.23
N GLY A 441 7.76 36.81 8.34
CA GLY A 441 8.27 35.91 9.37
C GLY A 441 8.08 36.46 10.77
N GLU A 442 8.41 37.73 11.02
CA GLU A 442 8.23 38.39 12.33
C GLU A 442 6.77 38.33 12.81
N VAL A 443 5.79 38.53 11.92
CA VAL A 443 4.36 38.32 12.24
C VAL A 443 4.07 36.88 12.65
N ALA A 444 4.64 35.88 11.94
CA ALA A 444 4.45 34.47 12.26
C ALA A 444 5.12 34.03 13.57
N TYR A 445 6.33 34.53 13.89
CA TYR A 445 6.96 34.31 15.19
C TYR A 445 6.22 35.07 16.32
N GLY A 446 5.56 36.18 16.01
CA GLY A 446 4.86 37.05 16.97
C GLY A 446 3.65 36.41 17.66
N ILE A 447 3.12 35.28 17.15
CA ILE A 447 1.88 34.64 17.64
C ILE A 447 1.93 34.20 19.12
N TRP A 448 3.12 33.97 19.68
CA TRP A 448 3.34 33.68 21.10
C TRP A 448 3.77 34.90 21.91
N GLY A 449 4.25 35.97 21.25
CA GLY A 449 4.83 37.15 21.89
C GLY A 449 3.82 38.19 22.40
N GLY A 450 2.51 37.92 22.32
CA GLY A 450 1.45 38.86 22.70
C GLY A 450 1.28 40.06 21.76
N VAL A 451 1.97 40.07 20.62
CA VAL A 451 1.89 41.12 19.61
C VAL A 451 0.49 41.19 19.01
N ASN A 452 -0.06 42.39 18.81
CA ASN A 452 -1.31 42.56 18.08
C ASN A 452 -1.08 42.28 16.59
N ILE A 453 -1.53 41.11 16.14
CA ILE A 453 -1.35 40.60 14.78
C ILE A 453 -2.02 41.53 13.74
N SER A 454 -3.14 42.19 14.08
CA SER A 454 -3.80 43.14 13.16
C SER A 454 -2.88 44.33 12.88
N VAL A 455 -2.38 44.96 13.94
CA VAL A 455 -1.45 46.11 13.85
C VAL A 455 -0.19 45.74 13.07
N ALA A 456 0.42 44.58 13.35
CA ALA A 456 1.62 44.14 12.62
C ALA A 456 1.36 43.81 11.13
N LEU A 457 0.13 43.44 10.76
CA LEU A 457 -0.29 43.26 9.36
C LEU A 457 -0.66 44.58 8.68
N GLU A 458 -1.23 45.53 9.41
CA GLU A 458 -1.52 46.90 8.95
C GLU A 458 -0.21 47.67 8.70
N GLU A 459 0.76 47.59 9.62
CA GLU A 459 2.14 48.06 9.44
C GLU A 459 2.75 47.46 8.16
N LEU A 460 2.80 46.12 8.03
CA LEU A 460 3.34 45.44 6.86
C LEU A 460 2.69 45.91 5.54
N ILE A 461 1.37 46.13 5.55
CA ILE A 461 0.62 46.60 4.38
C ILE A 461 0.94 48.08 4.04
N GLN A 462 1.25 48.89 5.04
CA GLN A 462 1.55 50.32 4.91
C GLN A 462 3.03 50.56 4.54
N ASP A 463 3.95 49.86 5.21
CA ASP A 463 5.42 49.89 4.99
C ASP A 463 5.78 49.59 3.52
N PHE A 464 5.01 48.71 2.87
CA PHE A 464 5.28 48.20 1.53
C PHE A 464 4.13 48.45 0.54
N VAL A 465 3.34 49.51 0.76
CA VAL A 465 2.18 49.86 -0.08
C VAL A 465 2.53 49.99 -1.58
N ASP A 466 3.73 50.48 -1.89
CA ASP A 466 4.26 50.60 -3.26
C ASP A 466 4.43 49.26 -3.98
N GLN A 467 4.50 48.14 -3.26
CA GLN A 467 4.60 46.79 -3.82
C GLN A 467 3.22 46.23 -4.19
N THR A 468 2.41 47.07 -4.85
CA THR A 468 0.99 46.88 -5.19
C THR A 468 0.67 45.46 -5.67
N ALA A 469 1.37 44.98 -6.70
CA ALA A 469 1.11 43.67 -7.29
C ALA A 469 1.31 42.48 -6.31
N PHE A 470 2.13 42.62 -5.26
CA PHE A 470 2.21 41.66 -4.15
C PHE A 470 1.16 41.93 -3.09
N MET A 471 0.96 43.19 -2.69
CA MET A 471 0.00 43.55 -1.64
C MET A 471 -1.45 43.27 -2.02
N ASP A 472 -1.85 43.48 -3.27
CA ASP A 472 -3.19 43.10 -3.77
C ASP A 472 -3.40 41.58 -3.73
N TYR A 473 -2.34 40.80 -4.00
CA TYR A 473 -2.37 39.36 -3.82
C TYR A 473 -2.48 38.96 -2.35
N PHE A 474 -1.73 39.61 -1.45
CA PHE A 474 -1.75 39.29 -0.03
C PHE A 474 -3.11 39.65 0.61
N LYS A 475 -3.63 40.84 0.30
CA LYS A 475 -4.96 41.33 0.70
C LYS A 475 -6.09 40.43 0.18
N SER A 476 -6.02 39.96 -1.08
CA SER A 476 -7.08 39.09 -1.65
C SER A 476 -6.97 37.61 -1.25
N SER A 477 -5.75 37.09 -1.05
CA SER A 477 -5.51 35.63 -0.96
C SER A 477 -5.11 35.14 0.43
N TRP A 478 -4.70 36.04 1.34
CA TRP A 478 -4.20 35.70 2.67
C TRP A 478 -4.91 36.44 3.80
N VAL A 479 -5.08 37.77 3.74
CA VAL A 479 -5.73 38.54 4.82
C VAL A 479 -7.10 37.95 5.26
N PRO A 480 -8.01 37.50 4.37
CA PRO A 480 -9.31 36.95 4.77
C PRO A 480 -9.27 35.61 5.53
N LYS A 481 -8.09 35.00 5.69
CA LYS A 481 -7.91 33.71 6.38
C LYS A 481 -6.69 33.67 7.30
N ILE A 482 -5.88 34.73 7.37
CA ILE A 482 -4.56 34.67 8.02
C ILE A 482 -4.68 34.42 9.52
N GLU A 483 -5.71 34.98 10.16
CA GLU A 483 -6.04 34.73 11.57
C GLU A 483 -6.30 33.24 11.84
N MET A 484 -7.09 32.56 11.01
CA MET A 484 -7.33 31.12 11.12
C MET A 484 -6.01 30.34 11.06
N TRP A 485 -5.15 30.64 10.07
CA TRP A 485 -3.87 29.96 9.91
C TRP A 485 -2.90 30.22 11.07
N LEU A 486 -2.79 31.47 11.55
CA LEU A 486 -1.94 31.83 12.70
C LEU A 486 -2.49 31.26 14.02
N SER A 487 -3.81 31.19 14.17
CA SER A 487 -4.47 30.51 15.30
C SER A 487 -4.17 29.00 15.32
N THR A 488 -4.23 28.33 14.17
CA THR A 488 -3.81 26.92 14.04
C THR A 488 -2.32 26.73 14.39
N MET A 489 -1.43 27.63 13.93
CA MET A 489 0.00 27.58 14.28
C MET A 489 0.28 27.80 15.78
N ARG A 490 -0.57 28.59 16.46
CA ARG A 490 -0.46 28.87 17.89
C ARG A 490 -1.01 27.72 18.75
N THR A 491 -2.03 27.02 18.26
CA THR A 491 -2.78 25.99 19.01
C THR A 491 -2.30 24.56 18.79
N LEU A 492 -1.66 24.26 17.66
CA LEU A 492 -1.08 22.95 17.36
C LEU A 492 0.46 22.96 17.47
N PRO A 493 1.09 21.86 17.92
CA PRO A 493 2.53 21.68 17.79
C PRO A 493 2.98 21.81 16.33
N LEU A 494 4.02 22.58 16.07
CA LEU A 494 4.55 22.76 14.71
C LEU A 494 5.53 21.65 14.31
N ALA A 495 5.39 21.15 13.08
CA ALA A 495 6.29 20.16 12.49
C ALA A 495 7.63 20.78 12.05
N SER A 496 8.71 19.98 12.05
CA SER A 496 10.07 20.43 11.76
C SER A 496 10.29 20.86 10.29
N GLN A 497 11.40 21.57 10.04
CA GLN A 497 11.86 21.88 8.68
C GLN A 497 12.20 20.61 7.87
N GLU A 498 12.64 19.53 8.51
CA GLU A 498 12.89 18.23 7.87
C GLU A 498 11.61 17.61 7.31
N ALA A 499 10.59 17.42 8.15
CA ALA A 499 9.29 16.89 7.72
C ALA A 499 8.64 17.80 6.68
N SER A 500 8.73 19.12 6.88
CA SER A 500 8.28 20.13 5.91
C SER A 500 8.97 20.01 4.55
N GLY A 501 10.29 19.82 4.53
CA GLY A 501 11.08 19.65 3.30
C GLY A 501 10.82 18.31 2.59
N ALA A 502 10.51 17.25 3.35
CA ALA A 502 10.12 15.96 2.81
C ALA A 502 8.71 15.99 2.16
N ILE A 503 7.73 16.63 2.82
CA ILE A 503 6.39 16.85 2.23
C ILE A 503 6.49 17.75 0.99
N GLU A 504 7.29 18.82 1.03
CA GLU A 504 7.50 19.68 -0.15
C GLU A 504 8.14 18.91 -1.32
N ALA A 505 9.12 18.04 -1.05
CA ALA A 505 9.74 17.19 -2.06
C ALA A 505 8.73 16.24 -2.71
N TYR A 506 7.85 15.61 -1.91
CA TYR A 506 6.73 14.82 -2.45
C TYR A 506 5.84 15.68 -3.37
N HIS A 507 5.40 16.85 -2.89
CA HIS A 507 4.53 17.74 -3.65
C HIS A 507 5.18 18.23 -4.95
N VAL A 508 6.51 18.44 -4.97
CA VAL A 508 7.24 18.75 -6.22
C VAL A 508 7.20 17.56 -7.19
N LYS A 509 7.54 16.34 -6.74
CA LYS A 509 7.54 15.14 -7.59
C LYS A 509 6.14 14.82 -8.14
N LEU A 510 5.10 14.94 -7.29
CA LEU A 510 3.68 14.88 -7.66
C LEU A 510 3.34 15.92 -8.75
N LYS A 511 3.68 17.18 -8.51
CA LYS A 511 3.40 18.30 -9.43
C LYS A 511 4.07 18.12 -10.79
N THR A 512 5.32 17.64 -10.83
CA THR A 512 6.06 17.39 -12.07
C THR A 512 5.47 16.21 -12.86
N LYS A 513 4.93 15.18 -12.20
CA LYS A 513 4.26 14.06 -12.88
C LYS A 513 2.83 14.37 -13.35
N LEU A 514 2.11 15.26 -12.67
CA LEU A 514 0.72 15.59 -13.04
C LEU A 514 0.56 16.82 -13.95
N PHE A 515 1.52 17.75 -13.97
CA PHE A 515 1.40 18.99 -14.74
C PHE A 515 2.49 19.14 -15.81
N ASP A 516 2.69 18.07 -16.58
CA ASP A 516 3.22 18.17 -17.95
C ASP A 516 2.18 18.85 -18.86
N ASP A 517 2.64 19.71 -19.77
CA ASP A 517 1.78 20.53 -20.63
C ASP A 517 1.06 19.70 -21.71
N SER A 518 1.55 18.47 -21.98
CA SER A 518 0.95 17.50 -22.90
C SER A 518 -0.47 17.03 -22.54
N HIS A 519 -0.91 17.23 -21.29
CA HIS A 519 -2.15 16.64 -20.75
C HIS A 519 -3.14 17.65 -20.15
N LEU A 520 -2.99 18.96 -20.40
CA LEU A 520 -3.79 20.01 -19.75
C LEU A 520 -5.31 19.84 -19.90
N GLY A 521 -5.80 19.28 -21.00
CA GLY A 521 -7.23 18.98 -21.21
C GLY A 521 -7.76 17.80 -20.39
N ALA A 522 -6.90 16.83 -20.04
CA ALA A 522 -7.30 15.62 -19.31
C ALA A 522 -7.42 15.83 -17.79
N LEU A 523 -6.95 16.97 -17.25
CA LEU A 523 -7.02 17.31 -15.83
C LEU A 523 -8.46 17.34 -15.27
N GLN A 524 -9.46 17.46 -16.13
CA GLN A 524 -10.88 17.44 -15.76
C GLN A 524 -11.51 16.03 -15.75
N ARG A 525 -10.77 14.96 -16.07
CA ARG A 525 -11.18 13.57 -15.84
C ARG A 525 -10.54 13.02 -14.56
N VAL A 526 -11.28 12.23 -13.81
CA VAL A 526 -10.80 11.51 -12.62
C VAL A 526 -10.07 10.25 -13.03
N ASP A 527 -10.50 9.55 -14.09
CA ASP A 527 -9.84 8.33 -14.56
C ASP A 527 -8.38 8.55 -15.00
N TRP A 528 -8.10 9.67 -15.67
CA TRP A 528 -6.75 10.15 -15.98
C TRP A 528 -5.89 10.35 -14.72
N LEU A 529 -6.45 10.99 -13.69
CA LEU A 529 -5.74 11.23 -12.42
C LEU A 529 -5.45 9.90 -11.72
N VAL A 530 -6.45 9.03 -11.62
CA VAL A 530 -6.32 7.69 -11.04
C VAL A 530 -5.26 6.87 -11.79
N HIS A 531 -5.22 6.94 -13.12
CA HIS A 531 -4.17 6.33 -13.93
C HIS A 531 -2.80 6.91 -13.56
N LYS A 532 -2.57 8.23 -13.68
CA LYS A 532 -1.25 8.85 -13.41
C LYS A 532 -0.73 8.57 -11.98
N LEU A 533 -1.62 8.49 -11.00
CA LEU A 533 -1.27 8.09 -9.63
C LEU A 533 -0.88 6.61 -9.56
N THR A 534 -1.69 5.71 -10.11
CA THR A 534 -1.51 4.25 -9.97
C THR A 534 -0.51 3.62 -10.93
N THR A 535 -0.14 4.32 -12.01
CA THR A 535 0.92 3.92 -12.95
C THR A 535 2.21 4.69 -12.67
N GLU A 536 2.37 5.90 -13.18
CA GLU A 536 3.63 6.66 -13.20
C GLU A 536 4.13 7.06 -11.81
N LEU A 537 3.25 7.58 -10.94
CA LEU A 537 3.67 8.04 -9.61
C LEU A 537 3.95 6.88 -8.66
N HIS A 538 3.10 5.86 -8.65
CA HIS A 538 3.33 4.61 -7.92
C HIS A 538 4.65 3.96 -8.33
N SER A 539 4.87 3.80 -9.64
CA SER A 539 6.09 3.21 -10.20
C SER A 539 7.35 3.99 -9.82
N ALA A 540 7.27 5.33 -9.76
CA ALA A 540 8.39 6.16 -9.32
C ALA A 540 8.78 5.85 -7.86
N TYR A 541 7.84 5.94 -6.92
CA TYR A 541 8.15 5.67 -5.51
C TYR A 541 8.46 4.20 -5.20
N TRP A 542 7.90 3.27 -5.98
CA TRP A 542 8.27 1.87 -5.89
C TRP A 542 9.73 1.65 -6.31
N LEU A 543 10.14 2.19 -7.46
CA LEU A 543 11.50 2.02 -7.97
C LEU A 543 12.54 2.78 -7.13
N ASP A 544 12.21 3.98 -6.63
CA ASP A 544 13.00 4.74 -5.65
C ASP A 544 13.37 3.85 -4.44
N ARG A 545 12.37 3.26 -3.77
CA ARG A 545 12.56 2.41 -2.59
C ARG A 545 13.26 1.10 -2.93
N TYR A 546 12.90 0.45 -4.04
CA TYR A 546 13.57 -0.77 -4.49
C TYR A 546 15.07 -0.53 -4.75
N ALA A 547 15.43 0.59 -5.40
CA ALA A 547 16.80 0.98 -5.67
C ALA A 547 17.62 1.17 -4.38
N ASP A 548 17.05 1.89 -3.39
CA ASP A 548 17.69 2.07 -2.09
C ASP A 548 17.92 0.74 -1.34
N GLU A 549 16.89 -0.12 -1.26
CA GLU A 549 16.91 -1.37 -0.49
C GLU A 549 17.75 -2.50 -1.11
N SER A 550 17.71 -2.64 -2.43
CA SER A 550 18.42 -3.70 -3.16
C SER A 550 19.86 -3.33 -3.55
N ASP A 551 20.27 -2.09 -3.25
CA ASP A 551 21.53 -1.49 -3.69
C ASP A 551 21.72 -1.57 -5.21
N SER A 552 20.66 -1.23 -5.95
CA SER A 552 20.61 -1.29 -7.41
C SER A 552 20.11 0.01 -8.04
N PHE A 553 20.22 0.13 -9.36
CA PHE A 553 19.90 1.36 -10.10
C PHE A 553 20.56 2.61 -9.50
N GLN A 554 21.89 2.62 -9.39
CA GLN A 554 22.68 3.66 -8.70
C GLN A 554 22.20 5.10 -8.96
N ASN A 555 21.96 5.47 -10.22
CA ASN A 555 21.47 6.82 -10.57
C ASN A 555 20.10 7.15 -9.96
N VAL A 556 19.17 6.17 -9.89
CA VAL A 556 17.86 6.32 -9.26
C VAL A 556 17.99 6.42 -7.75
N LYS A 557 18.89 5.62 -7.15
CA LYS A 557 19.21 5.69 -5.71
C LYS A 557 19.82 7.04 -5.33
N GLU A 558 20.74 7.56 -6.15
CA GLU A 558 21.35 8.89 -5.96
C GLU A 558 20.34 10.02 -6.14
N GLU A 559 19.48 9.97 -7.18
CA GLU A 559 18.39 10.94 -7.36
C GLU A 559 17.40 10.89 -6.19
N TYR A 560 17.03 9.70 -5.72
CA TYR A 560 16.15 9.52 -4.57
C TYR A 560 16.76 10.13 -3.31
N ILE A 561 17.99 9.77 -2.94
CA ILE A 561 18.70 10.35 -1.79
C ILE A 561 18.79 11.88 -1.92
N ALA A 562 19.12 12.39 -3.11
CA ALA A 562 19.21 13.82 -3.40
C ALA A 562 17.86 14.54 -3.59
N SER A 563 16.71 13.86 -3.56
CA SER A 563 15.40 14.47 -3.86
C SER A 563 14.99 15.51 -2.80
N THR A 564 15.19 15.21 -1.51
CA THR A 564 14.92 16.15 -0.41
C THR A 564 15.96 17.27 -0.35
N SER A 565 15.57 18.45 0.12
CA SER A 565 16.51 19.55 0.39
C SER A 565 17.35 19.31 1.66
N TRP A 566 16.84 18.53 2.61
CA TRP A 566 17.49 18.20 3.89
C TRP A 566 18.75 17.33 3.72
N HIS A 567 18.66 16.18 3.02
CA HIS A 567 19.85 15.37 2.70
C HIS A 567 20.91 16.18 1.94
N ARG A 568 20.48 17.00 0.97
CA ARG A 568 21.37 17.88 0.21
C ARG A 568 22.01 18.98 1.06
N ALA A 569 21.45 19.31 2.22
CA ALA A 569 22.05 20.22 3.20
C ALA A 569 23.12 19.52 4.03
N LEU A 570 22.86 18.28 4.49
CA LEU A 570 23.84 17.45 5.22
C LEU A 570 25.13 17.18 4.42
N GLN A 571 25.05 17.18 3.08
CA GLN A 571 26.22 17.08 2.19
C GLN A 571 27.02 18.40 2.04
N ILE A 572 26.65 19.48 2.75
CA ILE A 572 27.41 20.73 2.79
C ILE A 572 28.19 20.77 4.13
N PRO A 573 29.53 20.85 4.11
CA PRO A 573 30.33 20.98 5.32
C PRO A 573 30.16 22.38 5.92
N ASP A 574 30.32 22.51 7.23
CA ASP A 574 30.17 23.79 7.94
C ASP A 574 31.20 24.83 7.48
N SER A 575 32.41 24.37 7.11
CA SER A 575 33.46 25.21 6.53
C SER A 575 33.14 25.79 5.14
N ALA A 576 32.05 25.37 4.49
CA ALA A 576 31.53 26.01 3.28
C ALA A 576 30.49 27.12 3.59
N VAL A 577 30.20 27.39 4.87
CA VAL A 577 29.30 28.47 5.31
C VAL A 577 30.12 29.57 6.01
N THR A 578 29.74 30.82 5.77
CA THR A 578 30.31 31.99 6.46
C THR A 578 29.17 32.91 6.85
N LEU A 579 28.96 33.11 8.16
CA LEU A 579 27.99 34.08 8.67
C LEU A 579 28.54 35.51 8.51
N ASP A 580 27.67 36.51 8.49
CA ASP A 580 28.08 37.93 8.55
C ASP A 580 28.24 38.38 10.00
N ASP A 581 29.47 38.73 10.39
CA ASP A 581 29.84 39.25 11.71
C ASP A 581 29.04 40.52 12.11
N LYS A 582 28.41 41.20 11.14
CA LYS A 582 27.74 42.50 11.33
C LYS A 582 26.23 42.40 11.31
N GLY A 583 25.68 41.83 12.39
CA GLY A 583 24.23 41.89 12.68
C GLY A 583 23.40 40.82 12.01
N HIS A 584 24.01 39.69 11.62
CA HIS A 584 23.33 38.46 11.18
C HIS A 584 22.39 38.67 9.97
N LEU A 585 22.68 39.63 9.08
CA LEU A 585 21.81 39.98 7.95
C LEU A 585 21.72 38.86 6.91
N PHE A 586 22.85 38.22 6.62
CA PHE A 586 22.97 37.10 5.69
C PHE A 586 24.07 36.12 6.09
N ALA A 587 24.01 34.92 5.52
CA ALA A 587 25.10 33.96 5.47
C ALA A 587 25.49 33.70 4.01
N LYS A 588 26.77 33.42 3.76
CA LYS A 588 27.30 32.95 2.47
C LYS A 588 27.48 31.44 2.51
N VAL A 589 27.08 30.75 1.45
CA VAL A 589 27.30 29.30 1.27
C VAL A 589 28.05 29.07 -0.04
N ALA A 590 29.27 28.56 0.04
CA ALA A 590 30.11 28.25 -1.12
C ALA A 590 29.63 26.97 -1.83
N SER A 591 29.68 26.96 -3.16
CA SER A 591 29.33 25.80 -3.97
C SER A 591 30.48 24.79 -4.01
N LEU A 592 30.21 23.55 -3.59
CA LEU A 592 31.17 22.44 -3.65
C LEU A 592 31.52 21.98 -5.07
N LYS A 593 30.78 22.43 -6.10
CA LYS A 593 31.09 22.14 -7.51
C LYS A 593 31.95 23.21 -8.19
N ASP A 594 31.94 24.42 -7.64
CA ASP A 594 32.60 25.60 -8.19
C ASP A 594 32.72 26.63 -7.06
N SER A 595 33.92 26.81 -6.52
CA SER A 595 34.15 27.72 -5.39
C SER A 595 34.04 29.20 -5.73
N SER A 596 33.91 29.57 -7.02
CA SER A 596 33.58 30.94 -7.41
C SER A 596 32.10 31.28 -7.18
N ILE A 597 31.23 30.26 -7.19
CA ILE A 597 29.79 30.41 -6.94
C ILE A 597 29.54 30.41 -5.43
N THR A 598 29.05 31.53 -4.92
CA THR A 598 28.53 31.64 -3.55
C THR A 598 27.05 31.98 -3.57
N HIS A 599 26.30 31.43 -2.63
CA HIS A 599 24.87 31.68 -2.44
C HIS A 599 24.65 32.45 -1.15
N LEU A 600 23.94 33.57 -1.23
CA LEU A 600 23.51 34.33 -0.08
C LEU A 600 22.21 33.75 0.48
N VAL A 601 22.15 33.63 1.81
CA VAL A 601 20.98 33.22 2.60
C VAL A 601 20.67 34.34 3.59
N TRP A 602 19.62 35.09 3.31
CA TRP A 602 19.17 36.25 4.09
C TRP A 602 18.24 35.83 5.22
N ASN A 603 18.24 36.58 6.32
CA ASN A 603 17.53 36.22 7.56
C ASN A 603 17.94 34.79 8.07
N PRO A 604 19.25 34.52 8.26
CA PRO A 604 19.80 33.24 8.71
C PRO A 604 19.23 32.80 10.07
N GLY A 605 19.10 31.49 10.29
CA GLY A 605 18.50 30.90 11.48
C GLY A 605 16.96 30.91 11.50
N SER A 606 16.30 31.51 10.51
CA SER A 606 14.85 31.64 10.49
C SER A 606 14.14 30.60 9.61
N ASP A 607 12.96 30.16 10.05
CA ASP A 607 11.96 29.50 9.18
C ASP A 607 11.55 30.37 7.98
N PHE A 608 11.83 31.68 8.03
CA PHE A 608 11.63 32.66 6.96
C PHE A 608 12.96 33.19 6.38
N ALA A 609 14.01 32.37 6.36
CA ALA A 609 15.24 32.65 5.62
C ALA A 609 15.02 32.58 4.09
N PHE A 610 15.69 33.43 3.31
CA PHE A 610 15.55 33.51 1.85
C PHE A 610 16.91 33.42 1.14
N CYS A 611 17.07 32.41 0.27
CA CYS A 611 18.29 32.21 -0.51
C CYS A 611 18.11 32.66 -1.98
N ASP A 612 19.17 33.16 -2.60
CA ASP A 612 19.21 33.54 -4.02
C ASP A 612 19.18 32.35 -5.01
N CYS A 613 19.38 31.12 -4.55
CA CYS A 613 19.57 29.98 -5.45
C CYS A 613 18.28 29.62 -6.20
N ALA A 614 18.40 29.11 -7.43
CA ALA A 614 17.28 28.88 -8.34
C ALA A 614 16.13 27.97 -7.79
N TRP A 615 16.39 27.17 -6.76
CA TRP A 615 15.36 26.41 -6.05
C TRP A 615 14.54 27.28 -5.08
N SER A 616 15.22 28.15 -4.33
CA SER A 616 14.61 29.11 -3.41
C SER A 616 13.85 30.21 -4.16
N MET A 617 14.34 30.63 -5.34
CA MET A 617 13.62 31.56 -6.24
C MET A 617 12.32 30.97 -6.82
N GLN A 618 12.08 29.66 -6.72
CA GLN A 618 10.76 29.06 -7.02
C GLN A 618 9.81 29.07 -5.81
N GLY A 619 10.27 29.60 -4.67
CA GLY A 619 9.61 29.61 -3.37
C GLY A 619 9.86 28.37 -2.51
N ASN A 620 10.64 27.40 -2.99
CA ASN A 620 10.84 26.11 -2.32
C ASN A 620 11.88 26.20 -1.19
N ILE A 621 11.82 25.31 -0.20
CA ILE A 621 12.84 25.18 0.85
C ILE A 621 14.12 24.60 0.24
N CYS A 622 15.22 25.36 0.23
CA CYS A 622 16.48 24.95 -0.38
C CYS A 622 17.50 24.42 0.64
N LYS A 623 18.46 23.64 0.15
CA LYS A 623 19.55 23.07 0.95
C LYS A 623 20.42 24.10 1.67
N HIS A 624 20.56 25.33 1.14
CA HIS A 624 21.37 26.38 1.75
C HIS A 624 20.66 26.99 2.97
N VAL A 625 19.35 27.24 2.87
CA VAL A 625 18.51 27.67 4.02
C VAL A 625 18.60 26.65 5.14
N ILE A 626 18.39 25.36 4.83
CA ILE A 626 18.47 24.29 5.84
C ILE A 626 19.87 24.23 6.48
N LYS A 627 20.95 24.24 5.67
CA LYS A 627 22.32 24.15 6.22
C LYS A 627 22.68 25.35 7.10
N VAL A 628 22.29 26.56 6.71
CA VAL A 628 22.51 27.76 7.51
C VAL A 628 21.71 27.70 8.81
N ASN A 629 20.45 27.29 8.75
CA ASN A 629 19.62 27.11 9.96
C ASN A 629 20.21 26.07 10.91
N MET A 630 20.71 24.92 10.43
CA MET A 630 21.39 23.91 11.25
C MET A 630 22.61 24.46 12.01
N ILE A 631 23.35 25.41 11.43
CA ILE A 631 24.49 26.06 12.10
C ILE A 631 23.97 27.08 13.13
N CYS A 632 23.05 27.96 12.72
CA CYS A 632 22.47 28.98 13.60
C CYS A 632 21.73 28.40 14.81
N GLU A 633 21.13 27.20 14.72
CA GLU A 633 20.51 26.52 15.88
C GLU A 633 21.52 26.12 16.97
N THR A 634 22.83 26.21 16.73
CA THR A 634 23.89 25.93 17.73
C THR A 634 24.52 27.18 18.35
N ASP A 635 24.12 28.38 17.94
CA ASP A 635 24.68 29.66 18.36
C ASP A 635 23.66 30.45 19.22
N GLU A 636 24.07 30.85 20.43
CA GLU A 636 23.25 31.60 21.39
C GLU A 636 22.75 32.96 20.86
N GLY A 637 23.35 33.48 19.78
CA GLY A 637 22.93 34.72 19.11
C GLY A 637 21.66 34.63 18.25
N TYR A 638 21.07 33.44 18.06
CA TYR A 638 19.94 33.24 17.15
C TYR A 638 18.61 32.91 17.87
N LYS A 639 17.49 33.19 17.19
CA LYS A 639 16.15 32.79 17.67
C LYS A 639 15.94 31.29 17.41
N PRO A 640 15.29 30.55 18.33
CA PRO A 640 14.96 29.14 18.09
C PRO A 640 14.00 28.99 16.91
N SER A 641 14.04 27.85 16.21
CA SER A 641 13.09 27.51 15.16
C SER A 641 11.64 27.46 15.68
N MET A 642 10.67 27.77 14.80
CA MET A 642 9.25 27.84 15.17
C MET A 642 8.72 26.49 15.70
N SER A 643 9.26 25.36 15.25
CA SER A 643 8.95 24.03 15.80
C SER A 643 9.40 23.88 17.26
N PHE A 644 10.61 24.33 17.60
CA PHE A 644 11.11 24.28 18.98
C PHE A 644 10.36 25.28 19.88
N GLN A 645 10.10 26.49 19.37
CA GLN A 645 9.34 27.52 20.07
C GLN A 645 7.89 27.05 20.37
N SER A 646 7.20 26.49 19.38
CA SER A 646 5.86 25.89 19.53
C SER A 646 5.84 24.79 20.59
N PHE A 647 6.78 23.84 20.52
CA PHE A 647 6.91 22.78 21.52
C PHE A 647 7.15 23.34 22.93
N ARG A 648 8.05 24.33 23.07
CA ARG A 648 8.36 24.97 24.35
C ARG A 648 7.15 25.63 24.99
N GLU A 649 6.38 26.42 24.23
CA GLU A 649 5.19 27.09 24.79
C GLU A 649 4.08 26.09 25.15
N ILE A 650 3.92 24.99 24.39
CA ILE A 650 2.97 23.93 24.74
C ILE A 650 3.36 23.25 26.06
N LEU A 651 4.65 22.96 26.30
CA LEU A 651 5.10 22.43 27.59
C LEU A 651 4.90 23.46 28.73
N MET A 652 5.14 24.75 28.48
CA MET A 652 4.92 25.80 29.47
C MET A 652 3.43 25.98 29.80
N ASP A 653 2.53 25.86 28.82
CA ASP A 653 1.08 25.96 29.04
C ASP A 653 0.48 24.69 29.67
N LEU A 654 1.08 23.52 29.46
CA LEU A 654 0.79 22.31 30.25
C LEU A 654 1.20 22.51 31.71
N TRP A 655 2.37 23.09 31.99
CA TRP A 655 2.85 23.35 33.35
C TRP A 655 2.03 24.41 34.10
N LYS A 656 1.45 25.39 33.39
CA LYS A 656 0.58 26.44 33.98
C LYS A 656 -0.84 25.97 34.31
N LYS A 657 -1.32 24.86 33.74
CA LYS A 657 -2.71 24.40 33.92
C LYS A 657 -2.84 23.59 35.22
N PRO A 658 -3.78 23.94 36.12
CA PRO A 658 -4.13 23.05 37.22
C PRO A 658 -4.79 21.79 36.64
N MET A 659 -4.22 20.64 36.94
CA MET A 659 -4.82 19.32 36.69
C MET A 659 -5.36 18.81 38.02
N ASP A 660 -6.58 18.27 38.02
CA ASP A 660 -7.38 17.95 39.23
C ASP A 660 -6.96 16.63 39.92
N ASP A 661 -5.63 16.40 40.00
CA ASP A 661 -4.97 15.29 40.68
C ASP A 661 -3.49 15.69 40.91
N SER A 662 -3.04 15.74 42.17
CA SER A 662 -1.66 16.13 42.50
C SER A 662 -0.63 15.11 42.06
N ILE A 663 -0.96 13.82 42.02
CA ILE A 663 -0.06 12.75 41.58
C ILE A 663 0.06 12.79 40.05
N ALA A 664 -1.05 12.97 39.34
CA ALA A 664 -1.01 13.16 37.89
C ALA A 664 -0.25 14.44 37.49
N LEU A 665 -0.32 15.49 38.30
CA LEU A 665 0.50 16.70 38.12
C LEU A 665 1.99 16.40 38.37
N ASP A 666 2.35 15.79 39.50
CA ASP A 666 3.73 15.45 39.86
C ASP A 666 4.37 14.52 38.81
N GLU A 667 3.66 13.49 38.35
CA GLU A 667 4.10 12.63 37.26
C GLU A 667 4.20 13.41 35.94
N SER A 668 3.19 14.20 35.55
CA SER A 668 3.22 14.95 34.29
C SER A 668 4.35 15.98 34.25
N VAL A 669 4.66 16.63 35.38
CA VAL A 669 5.79 17.55 35.54
C VAL A 669 7.12 16.78 35.50
N ALA A 670 7.22 15.63 36.18
CA ALA A 670 8.42 14.78 36.15
C ALA A 670 8.72 14.25 34.74
N TRP A 671 7.72 13.69 34.05
CA TRP A 671 7.84 13.22 32.65
C TRP A 671 8.13 14.37 31.69
N THR A 672 7.44 15.52 31.82
CA THR A 672 7.69 16.71 31.00
C THR A 672 9.11 17.23 31.20
N ARG A 673 9.59 17.29 32.45
CA ARG A 673 10.95 17.73 32.76
C ARG A 673 11.99 16.75 32.25
N GLN A 674 11.76 15.46 32.44
CA GLN A 674 12.62 14.40 31.93
C GLN A 674 12.69 14.42 30.40
N MET A 675 11.55 14.56 29.71
CA MET A 675 11.51 14.65 28.25
C MET A 675 12.19 15.94 27.76
N LEU A 676 11.95 17.09 28.38
CA LEU A 676 12.61 18.35 28.04
C LEU A 676 14.13 18.26 28.22
N ASP A 677 14.60 17.70 29.34
CA ASP A 677 16.04 17.59 29.61
C ASP A 677 16.69 16.47 28.77
N GLN A 678 15.96 15.41 28.39
CA GLN A 678 16.39 14.44 27.36
C GLN A 678 16.45 15.05 25.95
N THR A 679 15.47 15.87 25.56
CA THR A 679 15.49 16.60 24.27
C THR A 679 16.65 17.58 24.22
N LYS A 680 16.93 18.33 25.30
CA LYS A 680 18.14 19.17 25.40
C LYS A 680 19.42 18.35 25.24
N GLN A 681 19.55 17.24 25.97
CA GLN A 681 20.73 16.35 25.87
C GLN A 681 20.87 15.75 24.45
N LEU A 682 19.77 15.44 23.76
CA LEU A 682 19.80 14.96 22.37
C LEU A 682 20.19 16.07 21.38
N VAL A 683 19.79 17.32 21.61
CA VAL A 683 20.25 18.48 20.84
C VAL A 683 21.73 18.75 21.10
N GLU A 684 22.17 18.75 22.36
CA GLU A 684 23.58 18.91 22.80
C GLU A 684 24.48 17.79 22.24
N LEU A 685 23.98 16.55 22.18
CA LEU A 685 24.66 15.42 21.54
C LEU A 685 24.80 15.60 20.01
N ASN A 686 23.81 16.20 19.36
CA ASN A 686 23.86 16.47 17.91
C ASN A 686 24.71 17.70 17.57
N SER A 687 24.85 18.68 18.48
CA SER A 687 25.67 19.87 18.27
C SER A 687 27.14 19.70 18.68
N SER A 688 27.47 18.73 19.54
CA SER A 688 28.85 18.50 19.95
C SER A 688 29.67 17.69 18.94
N ASN A 689 30.69 18.32 18.38
CA ASN A 689 31.72 17.64 17.58
C ASN A 689 32.65 16.71 18.40
N ASP A 690 32.57 16.73 19.73
CA ASP A 690 33.26 15.78 20.62
C ASP A 690 32.27 15.10 21.57
N ILE A 691 32.06 13.80 21.35
CA ILE A 691 31.19 12.96 22.19
C ILE A 691 31.76 12.81 23.61
N GLY A 692 33.07 13.00 23.80
CA GLY A 692 33.75 12.93 25.09
C GLY A 692 33.33 14.04 26.05
N ILE A 693 33.07 15.25 25.55
CA ILE A 693 32.56 16.37 26.37
C ILE A 693 31.19 16.00 26.96
N VAL A 694 30.27 15.52 26.13
CA VAL A 694 28.91 15.17 26.57
C VAL A 694 28.92 13.92 27.47
N VAL A 695 29.75 12.91 27.16
CA VAL A 695 29.92 11.71 28.01
C VAL A 695 30.49 12.06 29.39
N ASN A 696 31.35 13.08 29.52
CA ASN A 696 31.83 13.55 30.82
C ASN A 696 30.75 14.29 31.62
N ASN A 697 29.79 14.95 30.94
CA ASN A 697 28.66 15.63 31.58
C ASN A 697 27.51 14.67 31.96
N MET A 698 27.44 13.47 31.37
CA MET A 698 26.45 12.45 31.75
C MET A 698 26.74 11.90 33.16
N PRO A 699 25.75 11.82 34.07
CA PRO A 699 25.94 11.23 35.39
C PRO A 699 26.19 9.72 35.28
N LEU A 700 27.46 9.32 35.40
CA LEU A 700 27.97 7.95 35.27
C LEU A 700 27.42 6.98 36.33
N LYS A 701 26.14 6.60 36.22
CA LYS A 701 25.53 5.49 36.95
C LYS A 701 26.03 4.14 36.42
N TRP A 702 27.30 3.85 36.67
CA TRP A 702 27.83 2.49 36.58
C TRP A 702 27.04 1.59 37.53
N VAL A 703 26.11 0.82 36.98
CA VAL A 703 25.35 -0.19 37.72
C VAL A 703 26.36 -1.15 38.34
N SER A 704 26.32 -1.26 39.68
CA SER A 704 27.20 -2.14 40.43
C SER A 704 27.07 -3.57 39.90
N LYS A 705 28.21 -4.26 39.74
CA LYS A 705 28.27 -5.60 39.13
C LYS A 705 27.46 -6.62 39.94
N LYS A 706 26.17 -6.78 39.63
CA LYS A 706 25.38 -7.93 40.08
C LYS A 706 25.95 -9.18 39.42
N GLY A 707 26.68 -9.98 40.21
CA GLY A 707 27.17 -11.29 39.79
C GLY A 707 26.02 -12.22 39.43
N ARG A 708 26.31 -13.25 38.61
CA ARG A 708 25.33 -14.27 38.24
C ARG A 708 24.89 -15.07 39.47
N THR A 709 23.72 -14.76 40.00
CA THR A 709 23.00 -15.63 40.95
C THR A 709 22.03 -16.53 40.18
N PHE A 710 22.38 -17.81 40.05
CA PHE A 710 21.38 -18.84 39.75
C PHE A 710 20.34 -18.85 40.88
N VAL A 711 19.06 -18.74 40.54
CA VAL A 711 17.97 -18.94 41.50
C VAL A 711 17.55 -20.41 41.42
N GLY A 712 17.96 -21.19 42.42
CA GLY A 712 17.47 -22.55 42.63
C GLY A 712 16.08 -22.57 43.26
N ILE A 713 15.42 -23.73 43.19
CA ILE A 713 14.08 -23.97 43.74
C ILE A 713 14.14 -24.00 45.29
N PRO A 714 13.13 -23.50 46.03
CA PRO A 714 13.09 -23.58 47.49
C PRO A 714 13.06 -25.02 48.02
N ALA A 715 13.57 -25.21 49.24
CA ALA A 715 13.93 -26.53 49.77
C ALA A 715 12.84 -27.23 50.61
N SER A 716 13.00 -28.55 50.75
CA SER A 716 12.47 -29.35 51.85
C SER A 716 13.61 -30.07 52.60
N LEU A 717 13.41 -30.31 53.89
CA LEU A 717 14.36 -30.80 54.90
C LEU A 717 14.44 -32.36 54.95
N PRO A 718 15.25 -32.99 55.84
CA PRO A 718 16.68 -32.77 56.15
C PRO A 718 17.49 -34.10 56.29
N ALA A 719 18.84 -34.05 56.34
CA ALA A 719 19.67 -35.00 57.14
C ALA A 719 21.19 -34.69 57.18
N LEU A 720 21.69 -34.36 58.38
CA LEU A 720 23.00 -34.71 59.01
C LEU A 720 24.36 -34.48 58.27
N PRO A 721 25.52 -34.48 59.01
CA PRO A 721 26.77 -33.84 58.53
C PRO A 721 28.00 -34.76 58.45
N SER A 722 29.10 -34.29 57.85
CA SER A 722 30.42 -34.28 58.52
C SER A 722 31.55 -33.61 57.71
N SER A 723 32.30 -32.72 58.39
CA SER A 723 33.75 -32.47 58.18
C SER A 723 34.23 -31.89 56.82
N SER A 724 35.49 -31.43 56.66
CA SER A 724 36.30 -30.57 57.54
C SER A 724 37.50 -29.99 56.75
N LYS A 725 38.22 -29.04 57.37
CA LYS A 725 39.60 -28.60 57.04
C LYS A 725 39.82 -27.80 55.75
N SER A 726 40.08 -26.52 55.98
CA SER A 726 40.96 -25.64 55.18
C SER A 726 42.33 -26.25 54.84
N ILE A 727 43.01 -25.67 53.84
CA ILE A 727 44.39 -25.16 54.00
C ILE A 727 44.71 -24.06 52.96
N THR A 728 45.72 -23.23 53.25
CA THR A 728 46.06 -21.98 52.53
C THR A 728 47.41 -22.03 51.79
N LYS A 729 47.67 -20.96 51.01
CA LYS A 729 48.99 -20.38 50.61
C LYS A 729 49.63 -20.74 49.23
N ASN A 730 49.52 -19.76 48.33
CA ASN A 730 50.59 -18.92 47.76
C ASN A 730 51.65 -19.44 46.74
N LEU A 731 52.08 -18.46 45.91
CA LEU A 731 53.30 -18.40 45.05
C LEU A 731 53.23 -19.24 43.74
N GLN A 732 53.90 -18.89 42.62
CA GLN A 732 54.88 -17.81 42.37
C GLN A 732 54.79 -17.19 40.93
N LYS A 733 55.83 -16.45 40.52
CA LYS A 733 55.87 -15.52 39.36
C LYS A 733 56.38 -16.13 38.03
N ASN A 734 56.05 -15.44 36.93
CA ASN A 734 56.84 -15.24 35.69
C ASN A 734 57.19 -16.43 34.77
N ARG A 735 56.75 -16.31 33.50
CA ARG A 735 57.66 -16.02 32.36
C ARG A 735 56.92 -15.61 31.07
N LYS A 736 57.48 -14.64 30.33
CA LYS A 736 57.17 -14.40 28.89
C LYS A 736 58.20 -15.12 28.02
N ARG A 737 57.81 -15.57 26.82
CA ARG A 737 58.72 -15.81 25.68
C ARG A 737 58.02 -15.44 24.37
N LYS A 738 58.75 -15.28 23.26
CA LYS A 738 58.30 -14.51 22.08
C LYS A 738 58.83 -15.10 20.76
N ARG A 739 57.96 -15.13 19.74
CA ARG A 739 58.24 -15.05 18.28
C ARG A 739 58.68 -16.33 17.51
N LEU A 740 58.43 -16.25 16.19
CA LEU A 740 58.91 -17.02 15.02
C LEU A 740 58.01 -18.19 14.52
N SER A 741 57.89 -18.49 13.21
CA SER A 741 57.69 -17.63 12.01
C SER A 741 57.52 -18.43 10.70
N ARG A 742 56.55 -18.01 9.85
CA ARG A 742 56.47 -18.17 8.37
C ARG A 742 56.32 -19.57 7.73
N LEU A 743 55.62 -19.56 6.59
CA LEU A 743 55.47 -20.60 5.54
C LEU A 743 54.67 -21.86 5.95
N ARG A 744 53.93 -22.51 5.05
CA ARG A 744 53.66 -22.14 3.65
C ARG A 744 52.46 -21.19 3.51
#